data_AF-A0A952WGK5-F1
#
_entry.id   AF-A0A952WGK5-F1
#
_cell.length_a   1.000
_cell.length_b   1.000
_cell.length_c   1.000
_cell.angle_alpha   90.00
_cell.angle_beta   90.00
_cell.angle_gamma   90.00
#
_symmetry.space_group_name_H-M   'P 1'
#
loop_
_entity.id
_entity.type
_entity.pdbx_description
1 polymer ?
#
loop_
_entity_poly.entity_id
_entity_poly.type
_entity_poly.pdbx_seq_one_letter_code
_entity_poly.pdbx_strand_id
1 'polypeptide(L)'
;MSLPRLIVLFTLLLAHAALAGPRKPKVMFVHSDTAAAAQDVVNNLSGTGLFAQVDSFDAGASTPTFAQLSDYDAVLLCNNVPWADRVALGNVLAQFVDYGHGLVQTMFTTGGAANSNLAGAWTSSYNCIAFGTSQLGSPASLGTIAQPDHLIMNGVASFSGGASSPRPSGTTLIAGATLIASWSDGKPLVVAGPKINRVDLGFYPARAGASSSGWDSTTDGTKLLANALMSVIRPKVLLCVATNASFSDPEFTDTTARMWVTGMFQSIAQFNAANGTPSLNLLKDYDAVLTWCTSQYQNSTAMGNVLADYVDAGYGVVVAGVTNALTGAKTLAGRWNDGEYRLLTGGPSSTTGAASLGTIFYNTHPIMNGVSSFSGGSWSFRTTSTTLPAHGFTVATWNDGKILVAASTLYPNRADLGFYPPSSAAGAGFWDPATKGDLLLANALMYTIRPFVCLLHSESNPADASTLAQRLLQLHRFSGVRVLTGLDSVTPLATSLRPFSSILLWGHTVFTDAATVGNRLADYVDAGGSVVEGLFSNSASLGLDNARPRGRWISQGYDITPEGSTGPTLIGSASLGSAVGPQHPITTFVRQFAGGINSFRQNNNPILRGRRLLNWSDGKMLASLHGFRRRVDLGFWPVSGSEASGSWNVRTDGNTLIANSLDFASSMKPCPGDFNGDGQVDDSDFLLFVIYYNNLLDPRGDLTGDGFAEDADFSVFVNSYDALVCP
;
A
#
# COMPACT_ATOMS: atom_id res chain seq x y z
N MET A 1 32.67 -22.38 -29.67
CA MET A 1 33.10 -22.33 -28.26
C MET A 1 32.30 -21.25 -27.57
N SER A 2 31.24 -21.66 -26.88
CA SER A 2 30.32 -20.80 -26.14
C SER A 2 30.82 -20.61 -24.71
N LEU A 3 30.96 -19.36 -24.27
CA LEU A 3 30.99 -19.02 -22.86
C LEU A 3 29.58 -18.55 -22.43
N PRO A 4 29.00 -19.09 -21.34
CA PRO A 4 27.72 -18.63 -20.84
C PRO A 4 27.91 -17.32 -20.07
N ARG A 5 27.04 -16.34 -20.35
CA ARG A 5 26.86 -15.14 -19.52
C ARG A 5 26.19 -15.55 -18.21
N LEU A 6 26.93 -15.48 -17.12
CA LEU A 6 26.39 -15.58 -15.76
C LEU A 6 25.69 -14.26 -15.43
N ILE A 7 24.35 -14.28 -15.40
CA ILE A 7 23.54 -13.20 -14.81
C ILE A 7 23.71 -13.32 -13.30
N VAL A 8 24.45 -12.40 -12.68
CA VAL A 8 24.45 -12.23 -11.23
C VAL A 8 23.26 -11.34 -10.89
N LEU A 9 22.15 -11.99 -10.53
CA LEU A 9 20.96 -11.39 -9.94
C LEU A 9 21.05 -11.61 -8.42
N PHE A 10 21.56 -10.66 -7.65
CA PHE A 10 21.29 -10.58 -6.20
C PHE A 10 21.70 -9.20 -5.65
N THR A 11 20.72 -8.32 -5.54
CA THR A 11 20.64 -7.38 -4.41
C THR A 11 19.17 -7.14 -4.14
N LEU A 12 18.65 -7.85 -3.13
CA LEU A 12 17.46 -7.45 -2.39
C LEU A 12 17.76 -6.07 -1.79
N LEU A 13 17.33 -5.00 -2.44
CA LEU A 13 17.10 -3.71 -1.79
C LEU A 13 15.62 -3.43 -1.95
N LEU A 14 14.80 -4.02 -1.08
CA LEU A 14 13.43 -3.60 -0.91
C LEU A 14 13.47 -2.27 -0.15
N ALA A 15 13.46 -1.15 -0.88
CA ALA A 15 13.10 0.14 -0.31
C ALA A 15 11.59 0.09 0.00
N HIS A 16 11.19 0.33 1.25
CA HIS A 16 9.81 0.15 1.71
C HIS A 16 9.15 1.51 1.99
N ALA A 17 8.24 1.96 1.10
CA ALA A 17 7.46 3.21 1.23
C ALA A 17 6.06 3.01 1.88
N ALA A 18 5.62 3.85 2.81
CA ALA A 18 4.41 3.68 3.66
C ALA A 18 3.00 3.64 3.00
N LEU A 19 2.88 3.56 1.67
CA LEU A 19 1.66 3.91 0.91
C LEU A 19 0.43 2.97 0.98
N ALA A 20 0.36 1.98 1.87
CA ALA A 20 -0.78 1.03 1.88
C ALA A 20 -1.50 0.89 3.23
N GLY A 21 -1.03 1.60 4.26
CA GLY A 21 -1.72 1.65 5.53
C GLY A 21 -2.72 2.82 5.56
N PRO A 22 -3.76 2.75 6.42
CA PRO A 22 -4.70 3.86 6.66
C PRO A 22 -4.04 5.10 7.27
N ARG A 23 -2.82 5.00 7.82
CA ARG A 23 -2.07 6.14 8.35
C ARG A 23 -1.53 7.00 7.20
N LYS A 24 -1.87 8.29 7.20
CA LYS A 24 -1.23 9.27 6.33
C LYS A 24 0.01 9.87 7.00
N PRO A 25 1.15 9.97 6.32
CA PRO A 25 2.36 10.53 6.91
C PRO A 25 2.29 12.05 7.10
N LYS A 26 3.12 12.56 8.01
CA LYS A 26 3.35 13.99 8.24
C LYS A 26 4.67 14.41 7.62
N VAL A 27 4.70 15.56 6.95
CA VAL A 27 5.92 16.10 6.32
C VAL A 27 6.21 17.52 6.81
N MET A 28 7.49 17.79 7.09
CA MET A 28 7.98 19.14 7.36
C MET A 28 8.74 19.67 6.15
N PHE A 29 8.36 20.84 5.64
CA PHE A 29 9.15 21.60 4.67
C PHE A 29 10.12 22.53 5.41
N VAL A 30 11.37 22.08 5.55
CA VAL A 30 12.43 22.91 6.11
C VAL A 30 13.03 23.75 4.97
N HIS A 31 12.88 25.06 5.04
CA HIS A 31 13.27 25.94 3.94
C HIS A 31 14.06 27.15 4.41
N SER A 32 14.88 27.72 3.53
CA SER A 32 15.32 29.11 3.66
C SER A 32 14.90 29.84 2.38
N ASP A 33 13.74 30.49 2.42
CA ASP A 33 13.09 31.04 1.23
C ASP A 33 12.02 32.09 1.60
N THR A 34 11.45 32.74 0.59
CA THR A 34 10.30 33.64 0.76
C THR A 34 9.07 32.91 1.29
N ALA A 35 8.27 33.60 2.10
CA ALA A 35 7.02 33.06 2.65
C ALA A 35 6.04 32.62 1.55
N ALA A 36 5.97 33.34 0.43
CA ALA A 36 5.09 32.99 -0.69
C ALA A 36 5.48 31.65 -1.35
N ALA A 37 6.78 31.44 -1.60
CA ALA A 37 7.28 30.18 -2.15
C ALA A 37 7.04 29.01 -1.17
N ALA A 38 7.27 29.23 0.12
CA ALA A 38 7.04 28.20 1.13
C ALA A 38 5.57 27.81 1.26
N GLN A 39 4.67 28.79 1.28
CA GLN A 39 3.24 28.53 1.33
C GLN A 39 2.73 27.79 0.09
N ASP A 40 3.29 28.08 -1.10
CA ASP A 40 2.95 27.35 -2.33
C ASP A 40 3.30 25.86 -2.23
N VAL A 41 4.51 25.54 -1.74
CA VAL A 41 4.94 24.14 -1.55
C VAL A 41 4.02 23.41 -0.56
N VAL A 42 3.73 24.04 0.58
CA VAL A 42 2.81 23.49 1.60
C VAL A 42 1.42 23.24 1.01
N ASN A 43 0.82 24.23 0.35
CA ASN A 43 -0.52 24.10 -0.25
C ASN A 43 -0.56 23.01 -1.31
N ASN A 44 0.51 22.89 -2.11
CA ASN A 44 0.58 21.92 -3.19
C ASN A 44 0.67 20.47 -2.66
N LEU A 45 1.50 20.24 -1.64
CA LEU A 45 1.62 18.93 -1.00
C LEU A 45 0.35 18.56 -0.22
N SER A 46 -0.22 19.50 0.55
CA SER A 46 -1.50 19.27 1.25
C SER A 46 -2.64 18.97 0.27
N GLY A 47 -2.70 19.67 -0.87
CA GLY A 47 -3.69 19.45 -1.93
C GLY A 47 -3.57 18.11 -2.66
N THR A 48 -2.56 17.29 -2.36
CA THR A 48 -2.50 15.90 -2.86
C THR A 48 -3.45 14.96 -2.10
N GLY A 49 -3.77 15.29 -0.84
CA GLY A 49 -4.51 14.40 0.06
C GLY A 49 -3.71 13.20 0.57
N LEU A 50 -2.42 13.08 0.24
CA LEU A 50 -1.54 11.96 0.63
C LEU A 50 -0.96 12.11 2.04
N PHE A 51 -0.85 13.34 2.54
CA PHE A 51 -0.23 13.64 3.84
C PHE A 51 -1.31 14.04 4.85
N ALA A 52 -1.15 13.60 6.10
CA ALA A 52 -2.00 14.03 7.20
C ALA A 52 -1.75 15.51 7.55
N GLN A 53 -0.50 15.93 7.40
CA GLN A 53 -0.03 17.26 7.76
C GLN A 53 1.17 17.62 6.91
N VAL A 54 1.21 18.86 6.43
CA VAL A 54 2.37 19.47 5.78
C VAL A 54 2.60 20.82 6.42
N ASP A 55 3.68 20.93 7.17
CA ASP A 55 4.07 22.15 7.87
C ASP A 55 5.35 22.72 7.25
N SER A 56 5.70 23.96 7.60
CA SER A 56 6.96 24.57 7.18
C SER A 56 7.76 25.13 8.36
N PHE A 57 9.08 25.14 8.20
CA PHE A 57 10.01 25.76 9.14
C PHE A 57 11.02 26.61 8.37
N ASP A 58 11.12 27.90 8.71
CA ASP A 58 12.08 28.82 8.13
C ASP A 58 13.47 28.69 8.80
N ALA A 59 14.30 27.86 8.18
CA ALA A 59 15.70 27.63 8.51
C ALA A 59 16.65 28.79 8.10
N GLY A 60 16.14 29.82 7.41
CA GLY A 60 16.82 31.09 7.19
C GLY A 60 16.74 32.01 8.40
N ALA A 61 15.71 31.87 9.24
CA ALA A 61 15.49 32.66 10.44
C ALA A 61 16.05 32.00 11.72
N SER A 62 16.01 30.66 11.81
CA SER A 62 16.49 29.91 12.98
C SER A 62 16.85 28.46 12.59
N THR A 63 17.23 27.59 13.53
CA THR A 63 17.51 26.17 13.25
C THR A 63 16.50 25.29 14.00
N PRO A 64 15.83 24.33 13.33
CA PRO A 64 14.92 23.42 14.01
C PRO A 64 15.70 22.46 14.90
N THR A 65 15.10 22.09 16.03
CA THR A 65 15.62 21.03 16.90
C THR A 65 15.21 19.65 16.39
N PHE A 66 15.92 18.60 16.80
CA PHE A 66 15.51 17.23 16.50
C PHE A 66 14.09 16.92 17.02
N ALA A 67 13.75 17.40 18.23
CA ALA A 67 12.42 17.20 18.82
C ALA A 67 11.30 17.80 17.98
N GLN A 68 11.53 18.95 17.33
CA GLN A 68 10.56 19.55 16.41
C GLN A 68 10.40 18.74 15.12
N LEU A 69 11.46 18.05 14.67
CA LEU A 69 11.40 17.25 13.44
C LEU A 69 10.91 15.82 13.68
N SER A 70 11.15 15.23 14.86
CA SER A 70 10.85 13.83 15.15
C SER A 70 9.37 13.46 15.08
N ASP A 71 8.47 14.44 15.13
CA ASP A 71 7.03 14.24 14.93
C ASP A 71 6.65 13.96 13.46
N TYR A 72 7.56 14.22 12.53
CA TYR A 72 7.36 14.09 11.10
C TYR A 72 7.98 12.81 10.53
N ASP A 73 7.34 12.23 9.52
CA ASP A 73 7.82 11.03 8.84
C ASP A 73 8.94 11.35 7.83
N ALA A 74 8.87 12.53 7.20
CA ALA A 74 9.91 13.00 6.31
C ALA A 74 10.07 14.53 6.30
N VAL A 75 11.24 14.97 5.85
CA VAL A 75 11.57 16.38 5.59
C VAL A 75 11.79 16.62 4.10
N LEU A 76 11.18 17.67 3.56
CA LEU A 76 11.58 18.28 2.28
C LEU A 76 12.49 19.48 2.59
N LEU A 77 13.66 19.55 1.97
CA LEU A 77 14.68 20.57 2.27
C LEU A 77 15.01 21.43 1.05
N CYS A 78 14.92 22.76 1.18
CA CYS A 78 15.26 23.73 0.13
C CYS A 78 15.95 24.98 0.69
N ASN A 79 16.83 25.63 -0.09
CA ASN A 79 17.27 26.99 0.23
C ASN A 79 17.41 27.88 -1.00
N ASN A 80 16.67 28.97 -1.09
CA ASN A 80 16.93 30.00 -2.10
C ASN A 80 17.80 31.14 -1.52
N VAL A 81 17.87 31.26 -0.20
CA VAL A 81 18.73 32.21 0.52
C VAL A 81 19.60 31.47 1.55
N PRO A 82 20.62 32.11 2.17
CA PRO A 82 21.49 31.45 3.13
C PRO A 82 20.74 30.86 4.34
N TRP A 83 21.29 29.80 4.93
CA TRP A 83 20.82 29.24 6.20
C TRP A 83 21.19 30.15 7.37
N ALA A 84 20.40 30.14 8.44
CA ALA A 84 20.79 30.76 9.72
C ALA A 84 22.06 30.11 10.29
N ASP A 85 22.09 28.78 10.34
CA ASP A 85 23.26 27.98 10.72
C ASP A 85 23.25 26.64 9.98
N ARG A 86 24.08 26.55 8.94
CA ARG A 86 24.20 25.33 8.11
C ARG A 86 24.91 24.17 8.80
N VAL A 87 25.66 24.42 9.88
CA VAL A 87 26.37 23.39 10.66
C VAL A 87 25.40 22.76 11.63
N ALA A 88 24.68 23.57 12.41
CA ALA A 88 23.67 23.08 13.34
C ALA A 88 22.54 22.35 12.62
N LEU A 89 22.05 22.90 11.50
CA LEU A 89 21.03 22.25 10.68
C LEU A 89 21.52 20.90 10.12
N GLY A 90 22.76 20.84 9.62
CA GLY A 90 23.32 19.60 9.12
C GLY A 90 23.52 18.52 10.19
N ASN A 91 23.85 18.92 11.43
CA ASN A 91 23.89 17.98 12.57
C ASN A 91 22.50 17.39 12.87
N VAL A 92 21.47 18.23 12.95
CA VAL A 92 20.10 17.79 13.24
C VAL A 92 19.56 16.88 12.13
N LEU A 93 19.78 17.23 10.86
CA LEU A 93 19.28 16.42 9.75
C LEU A 93 20.05 15.11 9.57
N ALA A 94 21.35 15.08 9.87
CA ALA A 94 22.11 13.82 9.90
C ALA A 94 21.53 12.87 10.96
N GLN A 95 21.28 13.38 12.17
CA GLN A 95 20.60 12.63 13.23
C GLN A 95 19.20 12.16 12.77
N PHE A 96 18.41 13.04 12.16
CA PHE A 96 17.06 12.70 11.66
C PHE A 96 17.07 11.50 10.71
N VAL A 97 17.99 11.50 9.74
CA VAL A 97 18.16 10.41 8.77
C VAL A 97 18.66 9.12 9.44
N ASP A 98 19.59 9.23 10.39
CA ASP A 98 20.14 8.06 11.10
C ASP A 98 19.12 7.42 12.06
N TYR A 99 18.19 8.21 12.59
CA TYR A 99 17.03 7.73 13.35
C TYR A 99 15.92 7.16 12.45
N GLY A 100 16.15 7.07 11.14
CA GLY A 100 15.29 6.34 10.22
C GLY A 100 14.29 7.19 9.43
N HIS A 101 14.20 8.48 9.70
CA HIS A 101 13.25 9.38 9.01
C HIS A 101 13.67 9.68 7.57
N GLY A 102 12.69 10.00 6.72
CA GLY A 102 12.93 10.33 5.31
C GLY A 102 13.44 11.75 5.09
N LEU A 103 14.35 11.96 4.13
CA LEU A 103 14.77 13.31 3.75
C LEU A 103 14.95 13.45 2.24
N VAL A 104 14.22 14.42 1.67
CA VAL A 104 14.30 14.81 0.27
C VAL A 104 14.96 16.19 0.16
N GLN A 105 16.11 16.28 -0.50
CA GLN A 105 16.75 17.56 -0.82
C GLN A 105 16.27 18.07 -2.18
N THR A 106 16.06 19.37 -2.32
CA THR A 106 15.73 20.00 -3.61
C THR A 106 16.83 20.95 -4.08
N MET A 107 16.62 21.62 -5.21
CA MET A 107 17.59 22.55 -5.79
C MET A 107 18.12 23.57 -4.79
N PHE A 108 19.32 24.07 -5.11
CA PHE A 108 20.21 24.92 -4.33
C PHE A 108 20.91 24.19 -3.19
N THR A 109 20.23 23.27 -2.50
CA THR A 109 20.86 22.39 -1.51
C THR A 109 21.69 21.28 -2.17
N THR A 110 21.33 20.90 -3.40
CA THR A 110 21.99 19.88 -4.23
C THR A 110 23.03 20.47 -5.20
N GLY A 111 23.03 21.79 -5.39
CA GLY A 111 24.00 22.54 -6.19
C GLY A 111 23.59 24.01 -6.25
N GLY A 112 24.51 24.95 -6.04
CA GLY A 112 24.16 26.37 -5.88
C GLY A 112 25.35 27.23 -5.47
N ALA A 113 25.10 28.36 -4.80
CA ALA A 113 26.16 29.24 -4.32
C ALA A 113 27.02 28.58 -3.22
N ALA A 114 28.22 29.12 -2.99
CA ALA A 114 29.05 28.69 -1.87
C ALA A 114 28.26 28.80 -0.54
N ASN A 115 28.35 27.76 0.29
CA ASN A 115 27.62 27.61 1.55
C ASN A 115 26.10 27.34 1.47
N SER A 116 25.53 27.12 0.27
CA SER A 116 24.15 26.61 0.15
C SER A 116 24.01 25.16 0.64
N ASN A 117 25.09 24.38 0.65
CA ASN A 117 25.10 23.03 1.19
C ASN A 117 25.11 23.01 2.73
N LEU A 118 24.55 21.94 3.29
CA LEU A 118 24.67 21.60 4.70
C LEU A 118 26.13 21.29 5.09
N ALA A 119 26.44 21.46 6.38
CA ALA A 119 27.76 21.19 6.97
C ALA A 119 27.63 20.41 8.29
N GLY A 120 28.70 20.38 9.10
CA GLY A 120 28.71 19.62 10.36
C GLY A 120 28.78 18.11 10.11
N ALA A 121 27.91 17.36 10.78
CA ALA A 121 27.78 15.90 10.61
C ALA A 121 27.17 15.51 9.25
N TRP A 122 26.64 16.48 8.49
CA TRP A 122 26.19 16.25 7.12
C TRP A 122 27.38 16.13 6.16
N THR A 123 27.88 14.91 6.00
CA THR A 123 28.96 14.58 5.08
C THR A 123 28.44 14.21 3.69
N SER A 124 29.35 13.98 2.73
CA SER A 124 28.99 13.57 1.37
C SER A 124 28.22 12.25 1.30
N SER A 125 28.28 11.37 2.31
CA SER A 125 27.52 10.11 2.34
C SER A 125 26.02 10.29 2.48
N TYR A 126 25.57 11.50 2.83
CA TYR A 126 24.17 11.86 2.88
C TYR A 126 23.66 12.38 1.53
N ASN A 127 24.50 13.02 0.72
CA ASN A 127 24.03 13.56 -0.56
C ASN A 127 23.78 12.44 -1.59
N CYS A 128 22.94 12.71 -2.58
CA CYS A 128 22.74 11.82 -3.73
C CYS A 128 23.42 12.42 -4.98
N ILE A 129 23.22 13.72 -5.20
CA ILE A 129 23.92 14.54 -6.20
C ILE A 129 25.15 15.15 -5.54
N ALA A 130 26.32 15.06 -6.19
CA ALA A 130 27.52 15.72 -5.68
C ALA A 130 27.33 17.24 -5.76
N PHE A 131 27.47 17.92 -4.62
CA PHE A 131 27.26 19.37 -4.55
C PHE A 131 28.31 20.12 -5.40
N GLY A 132 27.83 21.00 -6.27
CA GLY A 132 28.64 21.96 -7.02
C GLY A 132 28.36 23.40 -6.59
N THR A 133 29.39 24.25 -6.61
CA THR A 133 29.30 25.68 -6.27
C THR A 133 28.77 26.55 -7.43
N SER A 134 28.00 25.96 -8.34
CA SER A 134 27.36 26.64 -9.45
C SER A 134 26.06 25.94 -9.85
N GLN A 135 25.22 26.66 -10.59
CA GLN A 135 23.96 26.17 -11.13
C GLN A 135 23.79 26.61 -12.58
N LEU A 136 22.90 25.95 -13.31
CA LEU A 136 22.43 26.43 -14.60
C LEU A 136 21.11 27.16 -14.45
N GLY A 137 20.86 28.11 -15.36
CA GLY A 137 19.61 28.86 -15.45
C GLY A 137 19.24 29.09 -16.92
N SER A 138 18.34 28.28 -17.44
CA SER A 138 17.78 28.34 -18.80
C SER A 138 16.64 27.33 -18.90
N PRO A 139 15.62 27.55 -19.76
CA PRO A 139 14.49 26.62 -19.87
C PRO A 139 14.95 25.18 -20.08
N ALA A 140 14.49 24.28 -19.21
CA ALA A 140 14.74 22.86 -19.30
C ALA A 140 13.51 22.07 -18.83
N SER A 141 13.41 20.83 -19.30
CA SER A 141 12.28 19.95 -19.04
C SER A 141 12.76 18.55 -18.66
N LEU A 142 11.83 17.64 -18.39
CA LEU A 142 12.11 16.22 -18.24
C LEU A 142 12.86 15.69 -19.47
N GLY A 143 14.02 15.09 -19.24
CA GLY A 143 14.83 14.41 -20.25
C GLY A 143 14.70 12.90 -20.15
N THR A 144 15.83 12.20 -20.19
CA THR A 144 15.86 10.73 -20.12
C THR A 144 15.40 10.24 -18.75
N ILE A 145 14.53 9.23 -18.76
CA ILE A 145 14.11 8.52 -17.55
C ILE A 145 14.86 7.18 -17.52
N ALA A 146 15.87 7.10 -16.65
CA ALA A 146 16.72 5.92 -16.52
C ALA A 146 16.02 4.77 -15.78
N GLN A 147 15.09 5.09 -14.87
CA GLN A 147 14.29 4.13 -14.10
C GLN A 147 12.79 4.45 -14.25
N PRO A 148 12.16 4.07 -15.38
CA PRO A 148 10.78 4.47 -15.71
C PRO A 148 9.74 3.93 -14.73
N ASP A 149 9.97 2.75 -14.16
CA ASP A 149 9.05 2.09 -13.24
C ASP A 149 9.33 2.41 -11.76
N HIS A 150 10.32 3.26 -11.47
CA HIS A 150 10.59 3.68 -10.09
C HIS A 150 9.41 4.48 -9.52
N LEU A 151 9.05 4.26 -8.25
CA LEU A 151 7.92 4.92 -7.57
C LEU A 151 7.88 6.44 -7.80
N ILE A 152 9.04 7.11 -7.72
CA ILE A 152 9.16 8.57 -7.92
C ILE A 152 8.59 9.02 -9.27
N MET A 153 8.67 8.17 -10.28
CA MET A 153 8.26 8.46 -11.64
C MET A 153 6.82 8.03 -11.94
N ASN A 154 6.10 7.43 -10.98
CA ASN A 154 4.71 7.02 -11.14
C ASN A 154 3.80 8.23 -11.44
N GLY A 155 3.06 8.15 -12.55
CA GLY A 155 2.15 9.22 -12.98
C GLY A 155 2.84 10.52 -13.45
N VAL A 156 4.16 10.54 -13.60
CA VAL A 156 4.91 11.72 -14.07
C VAL A 156 5.03 11.67 -15.61
N ALA A 157 4.10 12.30 -16.32
CA ALA A 157 4.11 12.36 -17.78
C ALA A 157 4.99 13.48 -18.32
N SER A 158 5.06 14.61 -17.60
CA SER A 158 5.81 15.79 -18.02
C SER A 158 6.37 16.56 -16.83
N PHE A 159 7.48 17.25 -17.06
CA PHE A 159 7.98 18.24 -16.10
C PHE A 159 8.70 19.35 -16.87
N SER A 160 8.45 20.60 -16.49
CA SER A 160 9.13 21.78 -17.02
C SER A 160 9.53 22.68 -15.87
N GLY A 161 10.82 23.03 -15.79
CA GLY A 161 11.34 23.91 -14.73
C GLY A 161 11.00 25.40 -14.93
N GLY A 162 10.20 25.73 -15.94
CA GLY A 162 9.86 27.11 -16.29
C GLY A 162 11.02 27.89 -16.94
N ALA A 163 10.88 29.21 -17.06
CA ALA A 163 11.84 30.03 -17.79
C ALA A 163 13.25 30.01 -17.17
N SER A 164 13.34 30.01 -15.83
CA SER A 164 14.60 30.03 -15.11
C SER A 164 15.19 28.62 -14.94
N SER A 165 14.36 27.61 -14.63
CA SER A 165 14.75 26.20 -14.42
C SER A 165 16.11 26.01 -13.69
N PRO A 166 16.29 26.55 -12.47
CA PRO A 166 17.53 26.35 -11.74
C PRO A 166 17.76 24.86 -11.49
N ARG A 167 18.96 24.39 -11.81
CA ARG A 167 19.34 22.98 -11.71
C ARG A 167 20.85 22.79 -11.48
N PRO A 168 21.29 21.62 -11.00
CA PRO A 168 22.71 21.32 -10.81
C PRO A 168 23.51 21.48 -12.12
N SER A 169 24.71 22.06 -12.02
CA SER A 169 25.63 22.22 -13.16
C SER A 169 26.47 20.97 -13.43
N GLY A 170 26.73 20.15 -12.40
CA GLY A 170 27.44 18.88 -12.50
C GLY A 170 26.53 17.70 -12.82
N THR A 171 27.14 16.58 -13.21
CA THR A 171 26.47 15.28 -13.44
C THR A 171 26.94 14.20 -12.48
N THR A 172 27.86 14.52 -11.57
CA THR A 172 28.45 13.56 -10.63
C THR A 172 27.44 13.19 -9.56
N LEU A 173 27.25 11.89 -9.36
CA LEU A 173 26.46 11.33 -8.26
C LEU A 173 27.38 10.80 -7.17
N ILE A 174 26.88 10.77 -5.94
CA ILE A 174 27.58 10.11 -4.82
C ILE A 174 27.59 8.60 -5.05
N ALA A 175 28.67 7.93 -4.63
CA ALA A 175 28.78 6.48 -4.76
C ALA A 175 27.60 5.77 -4.08
N GLY A 176 26.95 4.85 -4.81
CA GLY A 176 25.75 4.15 -4.36
C GLY A 176 24.43 4.87 -4.65
N ALA A 177 24.45 6.12 -5.13
CA ALA A 177 23.26 6.81 -5.62
C ALA A 177 22.86 6.32 -7.03
N THR A 178 21.56 6.36 -7.32
CA THR A 178 20.99 5.89 -8.60
C THR A 178 20.27 7.04 -9.31
N LEU A 179 20.68 7.33 -10.54
CA LEU A 179 19.94 8.26 -11.41
C LEU A 179 18.60 7.64 -11.80
N ILE A 180 17.51 8.36 -11.54
CA ILE A 180 16.15 7.95 -11.91
C ILE A 180 15.70 8.70 -13.16
N ALA A 181 15.92 10.02 -13.20
CA ALA A 181 15.60 10.86 -14.34
C ALA A 181 16.58 12.02 -14.47
N SER A 182 16.84 12.44 -15.71
CA SER A 182 17.62 13.63 -16.03
C SER A 182 16.72 14.77 -16.51
N TRP A 183 17.26 15.98 -16.44
CA TRP A 183 16.83 17.10 -17.26
C TRP A 183 17.11 16.83 -18.75
N SER A 184 16.48 17.61 -19.62
CA SER A 184 16.63 17.54 -21.08
C SER A 184 18.06 17.82 -21.57
N ASP A 185 18.89 18.46 -20.75
CA ASP A 185 20.32 18.71 -20.99
C ASP A 185 21.24 17.71 -20.28
N GLY A 186 20.69 16.58 -19.81
CA GLY A 186 21.41 15.48 -19.19
C GLY A 186 21.83 15.71 -17.74
N LYS A 187 21.47 16.84 -17.11
CA LYS A 187 21.74 17.06 -15.67
C LYS A 187 20.83 16.19 -14.80
N PRO A 188 21.24 15.80 -13.57
CA PRO A 188 20.39 15.01 -12.69
C PRO A 188 19.12 15.79 -12.28
N LEU A 189 17.94 15.19 -12.48
CA LEU A 189 16.65 15.73 -12.04
C LEU A 189 16.10 14.96 -10.84
N VAL A 190 16.20 13.63 -10.85
CA VAL A 190 15.76 12.76 -9.75
C VAL A 190 16.85 11.74 -9.48
N VAL A 191 17.31 11.68 -8.23
CA VAL A 191 18.35 10.74 -7.80
C VAL A 191 17.96 10.10 -6.47
N ALA A 192 17.91 8.77 -6.43
CA ALA A 192 17.79 8.03 -5.18
C ALA A 192 19.17 7.90 -4.52
N GLY A 193 19.22 8.10 -3.21
CA GLY A 193 20.46 8.10 -2.44
C GLY A 193 21.01 6.71 -2.12
N PRO A 194 22.25 6.65 -1.62
CA PRO A 194 22.86 5.40 -1.14
C PRO A 194 22.18 4.88 0.15
N LYS A 195 21.55 5.77 0.92
CA LYS A 195 20.63 5.42 2.01
C LYS A 195 19.21 5.36 1.48
N ILE A 196 18.46 4.32 1.84
CA ILE A 196 17.09 4.07 1.35
C ILE A 196 16.09 5.20 1.67
N ASN A 197 16.37 6.00 2.70
CA ASN A 197 15.52 7.10 3.15
C ASN A 197 15.99 8.46 2.59
N ARG A 198 16.71 8.48 1.47
CA ARG A 198 17.27 9.68 0.86
C ARG A 198 16.98 9.80 -0.63
N VAL A 199 16.56 11.00 -1.04
CA VAL A 199 16.36 11.39 -2.44
C VAL A 199 16.84 12.83 -2.63
N ASP A 200 17.43 13.12 -3.79
CA ASP A 200 17.68 14.48 -4.24
C ASP A 200 16.88 14.78 -5.51
N LEU A 201 16.19 15.92 -5.50
CA LEU A 201 15.49 16.50 -6.64
C LEU A 201 16.28 17.71 -7.14
N GLY A 202 16.74 17.65 -8.38
CA GLY A 202 17.56 18.68 -9.01
C GLY A 202 16.77 19.90 -9.51
N PHE A 203 15.62 20.21 -8.90
CA PHE A 203 14.77 21.35 -9.27
C PHE A 203 14.23 22.08 -8.04
N TYR A 204 13.86 23.34 -8.21
CA TYR A 204 13.35 24.20 -7.15
C TYR A 204 11.86 23.88 -6.86
N PRO A 205 11.43 23.67 -5.60
CA PRO A 205 10.15 23.02 -5.31
C PRO A 205 8.91 23.89 -5.50
N ALA A 206 9.03 25.23 -5.48
CA ALA A 206 7.87 26.12 -5.65
C ALA A 206 7.47 26.26 -7.13
N ARG A 207 6.20 26.54 -7.39
CA ARG A 207 5.63 26.70 -8.74
C ARG A 207 5.87 28.09 -9.32
N ALA A 208 5.88 28.14 -10.65
CA ALA A 208 5.76 29.36 -11.42
C ALA A 208 4.46 30.08 -11.01
N GLY A 209 4.57 31.35 -10.64
CA GLY A 209 3.49 32.14 -10.04
C GLY A 209 3.74 32.47 -8.56
N ALA A 210 4.33 31.55 -7.80
CA ALA A 210 4.82 31.83 -6.44
C ALA A 210 6.27 32.35 -6.45
N SER A 211 7.05 31.94 -7.46
CA SER A 211 8.43 32.40 -7.67
C SER A 211 8.76 32.45 -9.16
N SER A 212 9.63 33.37 -9.58
CA SER A 212 10.17 33.44 -10.95
C SER A 212 11.12 32.29 -11.28
N SER A 213 11.60 31.57 -10.26
CA SER A 213 12.43 30.37 -10.40
C SER A 213 11.62 29.07 -10.39
N GLY A 214 10.29 29.17 -10.30
CA GLY A 214 9.40 28.03 -10.13
C GLY A 214 9.13 27.25 -11.42
N TRP A 215 8.75 25.99 -11.23
CA TRP A 215 8.39 25.05 -12.29
C TRP A 215 6.97 25.27 -12.82
N ASP A 216 6.69 24.86 -14.05
CA ASP A 216 5.40 25.06 -14.71
C ASP A 216 4.28 24.26 -14.05
N SER A 217 3.35 24.97 -13.41
CA SER A 217 2.22 24.39 -12.65
C SER A 217 1.28 23.48 -13.45
N THR A 218 1.37 23.49 -14.79
CA THR A 218 0.61 22.60 -15.67
C THR A 218 1.26 21.21 -15.84
N THR A 219 2.47 21.01 -15.31
CA THR A 219 3.25 19.77 -15.38
C THR A 219 3.29 19.03 -14.04
N ASP A 220 3.92 17.84 -13.99
CA ASP A 220 3.81 16.91 -12.86
C ASP A 220 4.81 17.16 -11.72
N GLY A 221 5.24 18.41 -11.50
CA GLY A 221 6.16 18.77 -10.41
C GLY A 221 5.65 18.37 -9.02
N THR A 222 4.34 18.50 -8.77
CA THR A 222 3.71 18.02 -7.53
C THR A 222 3.88 16.51 -7.32
N LYS A 223 3.77 15.71 -8.39
CA LYS A 223 3.93 14.26 -8.30
C LYS A 223 5.37 13.89 -7.99
N LEU A 224 6.35 14.57 -8.61
CA LEU A 224 7.75 14.37 -8.28
C LEU A 224 8.04 14.63 -6.80
N LEU A 225 7.55 15.75 -6.24
CA LEU A 225 7.71 16.06 -4.81
C LEU A 225 7.03 15.02 -3.92
N ALA A 226 5.76 14.71 -4.17
CA ALA A 226 4.98 13.78 -3.37
C ALA A 226 5.56 12.36 -3.44
N ASN A 227 5.85 11.84 -4.63
CA ASN A 227 6.38 10.49 -4.78
C ASN A 227 7.79 10.37 -4.18
N ALA A 228 8.63 11.41 -4.27
CA ALA A 228 9.94 11.44 -3.61
C ALA A 228 9.81 11.34 -2.09
N LEU A 229 8.92 12.13 -1.49
CA LEU A 229 8.65 12.07 -0.05
C LEU A 229 8.11 10.69 0.36
N MET A 230 7.13 10.16 -0.38
CA MET A 230 6.60 8.83 -0.07
C MET A 230 7.67 7.75 -0.19
N SER A 231 8.59 7.83 -1.16
CA SER A 231 9.65 6.83 -1.36
C SER A 231 10.65 6.73 -0.21
N VAL A 232 10.78 7.77 0.62
CA VAL A 232 11.74 7.80 1.75
C VAL A 232 11.11 7.47 3.11
N ILE A 233 9.78 7.39 3.18
CA ILE A 233 9.05 7.13 4.44
C ILE A 233 8.92 5.63 4.69
N ARG A 234 9.24 5.18 5.90
CA ARG A 234 9.12 3.78 6.34
C ARG A 234 8.03 3.63 7.42
N PRO A 235 7.44 2.43 7.58
CA PRO A 235 6.42 2.22 8.58
C PRO A 235 6.90 2.37 10.03
N LYS A 236 6.01 2.83 10.91
CA LYS A 236 6.16 2.86 12.36
C LYS A 236 5.43 1.66 12.96
N VAL A 237 6.05 0.98 13.93
CA VAL A 237 5.43 -0.17 14.60
C VAL A 237 5.45 -0.02 16.11
N LEU A 238 4.40 -0.53 16.76
CA LEU A 238 4.28 -0.57 18.21
C LEU A 238 4.36 -2.01 18.72
N LEU A 239 5.28 -2.26 19.64
CA LEU A 239 5.33 -3.50 20.41
C LEU A 239 4.41 -3.35 21.62
N CYS A 240 3.20 -3.89 21.53
CA CYS A 240 2.22 -3.83 22.62
C CYS A 240 2.27 -5.14 23.43
N VAL A 241 3.02 -5.15 24.54
CA VAL A 241 3.38 -6.40 25.24
C VAL A 241 2.92 -6.37 26.68
N ALA A 242 2.24 -7.43 27.13
CA ALA A 242 1.91 -7.60 28.54
C ALA A 242 3.08 -8.26 29.29
N THR A 243 3.86 -7.47 30.02
CA THR A 243 5.07 -7.93 30.73
C THR A 243 5.23 -7.29 32.11
N ASN A 244 5.80 -8.05 33.05
CA ASN A 244 6.26 -7.51 34.34
C ASN A 244 7.71 -6.97 34.28
N ALA A 245 8.41 -7.20 33.16
CA ALA A 245 9.78 -6.73 32.97
C ALA A 245 9.81 -5.28 32.48
N SER A 246 10.93 -4.60 32.73
CA SER A 246 11.25 -3.31 32.11
C SER A 246 11.51 -3.48 30.61
N PHE A 247 11.23 -2.46 29.81
CA PHE A 247 11.62 -2.44 28.40
C PHE A 247 13.13 -2.33 28.15
N SER A 248 13.91 -2.05 29.19
CA SER A 248 15.37 -2.20 29.18
C SER A 248 15.83 -3.66 29.30
N ASP A 249 14.93 -4.61 29.51
CA ASP A 249 15.27 -6.03 29.61
C ASP A 249 15.80 -6.56 28.25
N PRO A 250 16.81 -7.45 28.27
CA PRO A 250 17.41 -8.04 27.07
C PRO A 250 16.40 -8.63 26.07
N GLU A 251 15.29 -9.20 26.54
CA GLU A 251 14.28 -9.80 25.65
C GLU A 251 13.60 -8.77 24.74
N PHE A 252 13.37 -7.56 25.24
CA PHE A 252 12.74 -6.47 24.47
C PHE A 252 13.74 -5.73 23.59
N THR A 253 14.92 -5.45 24.14
CA THR A 253 15.99 -4.79 23.39
C THR A 253 16.48 -5.67 22.24
N ASP A 254 16.57 -6.99 22.41
CA ASP A 254 16.88 -7.93 21.34
C ASP A 254 15.80 -7.94 20.27
N THR A 255 14.53 -8.13 20.62
CA THR A 255 13.43 -8.12 19.63
C THR A 255 13.44 -6.85 18.79
N THR A 256 13.62 -5.69 19.44
CA THR A 256 13.72 -4.38 18.78
C THR A 256 14.96 -4.32 17.87
N ALA A 257 16.12 -4.76 18.33
CA ALA A 257 17.36 -4.78 17.55
C ALA A 257 17.27 -5.69 16.33
N ARG A 258 16.66 -6.89 16.46
CA ARG A 258 16.47 -7.83 15.34
C ARG A 258 15.61 -7.22 14.25
N MET A 259 14.51 -6.58 14.62
CA MET A 259 13.65 -5.88 13.66
C MET A 259 14.34 -4.64 13.07
N TRP A 260 15.12 -3.90 13.86
CA TRP A 260 15.82 -2.69 13.40
C TRP A 260 16.85 -2.99 12.30
N VAL A 261 17.61 -4.09 12.44
CA VAL A 261 18.64 -4.49 11.47
C VAL A 261 18.06 -4.81 10.09
N THR A 262 16.77 -5.13 9.98
CA THR A 262 16.11 -5.32 8.68
C THR A 262 16.02 -4.04 7.85
N GLY A 263 16.13 -2.87 8.48
CA GLY A 263 15.99 -1.56 7.84
C GLY A 263 14.58 -1.21 7.38
N MET A 264 13.58 -2.06 7.66
CA MET A 264 12.21 -1.94 7.14
C MET A 264 11.37 -0.87 7.84
N PHE A 265 11.73 -0.49 9.08
CA PHE A 265 10.92 0.39 9.92
C PHE A 265 11.58 1.74 10.15
N GLN A 266 10.77 2.79 10.28
CA GLN A 266 11.21 4.11 10.74
C GLN A 266 11.35 4.13 12.26
N SER A 267 10.39 3.54 12.97
CA SER A 267 10.41 3.48 14.44
C SER A 267 9.81 2.19 14.95
N ILE A 268 10.32 1.73 16.10
CA ILE A 268 9.81 0.59 16.85
C ILE A 268 9.61 1.07 18.28
N ALA A 269 8.37 1.46 18.60
CA ALA A 269 8.00 1.90 19.94
C ALA A 269 7.48 0.73 20.78
N GLN A 270 7.30 0.95 22.08
CA GLN A 270 6.88 -0.08 23.01
C GLN A 270 5.79 0.45 23.95
N PHE A 271 4.80 -0.40 24.26
CA PHE A 271 3.73 -0.12 25.21
C PHE A 271 3.52 -1.32 26.13
N ASN A 272 3.56 -1.10 27.44
CA ASN A 272 3.38 -2.19 28.41
C ASN A 272 1.90 -2.40 28.73
N ALA A 273 1.33 -3.45 28.13
CA ALA A 273 -0.06 -3.83 28.26
C ALA A 273 -0.43 -4.47 29.61
N ALA A 274 0.54 -4.77 30.48
CA ALA A 274 0.28 -5.17 31.86
C ALA A 274 -0.05 -3.96 32.76
N ASN A 275 0.35 -2.75 32.32
CA ASN A 275 0.17 -1.51 33.08
C ASN A 275 -0.97 -0.63 32.54
N GLY A 276 -1.61 -1.01 31.44
CA GLY A 276 -2.73 -0.28 30.85
C GLY A 276 -3.18 -0.82 29.50
N THR A 277 -4.12 -0.12 28.88
CA THR A 277 -4.61 -0.39 27.52
C THR A 277 -4.35 0.84 26.65
N PRO A 278 -3.69 0.71 25.49
CA PRO A 278 -3.48 1.84 24.59
C PRO A 278 -4.83 2.31 24.04
N SER A 279 -5.00 3.61 23.82
CA SER A 279 -6.18 4.12 23.12
C SER A 279 -6.09 3.80 21.63
N LEU A 280 -7.23 3.74 20.95
CA LEU A 280 -7.25 3.58 19.49
C LEU A 280 -6.47 4.72 18.79
N ASN A 281 -6.56 5.95 19.31
CA ASN A 281 -5.82 7.09 18.76
C ASN A 281 -4.30 6.90 18.88
N LEU A 282 -3.80 6.39 20.01
CA LEU A 282 -2.38 6.05 20.14
C LEU A 282 -1.97 4.96 19.15
N LEU A 283 -2.80 3.92 18.97
CA LEU A 283 -2.49 2.87 18.01
C LEU A 283 -2.40 3.43 16.57
N LYS A 284 -3.29 4.36 16.20
CA LYS A 284 -3.33 5.02 14.88
C LYS A 284 -2.11 5.89 14.56
N ASP A 285 -1.24 6.19 15.54
CA ASP A 285 0.06 6.81 15.29
C ASP A 285 1.09 5.84 14.68
N TYR A 286 0.79 4.54 14.68
CA TYR A 286 1.61 3.47 14.13
C TYR A 286 0.91 2.82 12.93
N ASP A 287 1.69 2.15 12.08
CA ASP A 287 1.18 1.45 10.90
C ASP A 287 0.79 -0.01 11.24
N ALA A 288 1.46 -0.60 12.24
CA ALA A 288 1.11 -1.92 12.76
C ALA A 288 1.50 -2.13 14.23
N VAL A 289 0.83 -3.11 14.86
CA VAL A 289 1.12 -3.58 16.22
C VAL A 289 1.65 -5.01 16.17
N LEU A 290 2.76 -5.26 16.86
CA LEU A 290 3.16 -6.62 17.26
C LEU A 290 2.79 -6.80 18.73
N THR A 291 2.00 -7.83 19.05
CA THR A 291 1.62 -8.13 20.42
C THR A 291 1.95 -9.57 20.82
N TRP A 292 2.44 -9.70 22.05
CA TRP A 292 2.54 -10.98 22.74
C TRP A 292 2.42 -10.75 24.25
N CYS A 293 2.42 -11.81 25.05
CA CYS A 293 2.43 -11.69 26.50
C CYS A 293 3.39 -12.66 27.18
N THR A 294 3.93 -12.22 28.32
CA THR A 294 4.61 -13.06 29.32
C THR A 294 3.90 -12.99 30.66
N SER A 295 3.13 -11.93 30.88
CA SER A 295 2.28 -11.68 32.06
C SER A 295 0.82 -11.44 31.66
N GLN A 296 -0.03 -11.08 32.63
CA GLN A 296 -1.45 -10.80 32.36
C GLN A 296 -1.60 -9.40 31.74
N TYR A 297 -2.55 -9.25 30.82
CA TYR A 297 -3.02 -7.94 30.40
C TYR A 297 -3.71 -7.23 31.57
N GLN A 298 -3.55 -5.91 31.68
CA GLN A 298 -4.28 -5.10 32.67
C GLN A 298 -5.80 -5.28 32.54
N ASN A 299 -6.27 -5.32 31.29
CA ASN A 299 -7.63 -5.66 30.92
C ASN A 299 -7.62 -6.34 29.54
N SER A 300 -7.74 -7.67 29.53
CA SER A 300 -7.69 -8.48 28.29
C SER A 300 -8.85 -8.20 27.34
N THR A 301 -10.03 -7.86 27.87
CA THR A 301 -11.21 -7.51 27.06
C THR A 301 -11.05 -6.16 26.41
N ALA A 302 -10.62 -5.13 27.17
CA ALA A 302 -10.36 -3.80 26.61
C ALA A 302 -9.25 -3.84 25.56
N MET A 303 -8.18 -4.61 25.82
CA MET A 303 -7.10 -4.80 24.84
C MET A 303 -7.61 -5.49 23.56
N GLY A 304 -8.38 -6.57 23.69
CA GLY A 304 -8.90 -7.26 22.51
C GLY A 304 -9.89 -6.41 21.72
N ASN A 305 -10.73 -5.61 22.40
CA ASN A 305 -11.63 -4.67 21.74
C ASN A 305 -10.87 -3.59 20.95
N VAL A 306 -9.88 -2.92 21.55
CA VAL A 306 -9.16 -1.84 20.86
C VAL A 306 -8.31 -2.36 19.70
N LEU A 307 -7.75 -3.57 19.79
CA LEU A 307 -7.05 -4.19 18.67
C LEU A 307 -8.02 -4.60 17.56
N ALA A 308 -9.23 -5.07 17.89
CA ALA A 308 -10.26 -5.35 16.89
C ALA A 308 -10.68 -4.06 16.15
N ASP A 309 -10.92 -2.96 16.88
CA ASP A 309 -11.23 -1.64 16.30
C ASP A 309 -10.10 -1.14 15.40
N TYR A 310 -8.84 -1.39 15.78
CA TYR A 310 -7.66 -1.01 15.02
C TYR A 310 -7.54 -1.79 13.69
N VAL A 311 -7.79 -3.10 13.74
CA VAL A 311 -7.86 -3.96 12.54
C VAL A 311 -9.01 -3.54 11.64
N ASP A 312 -10.16 -3.24 12.23
CA ASP A 312 -11.34 -2.77 11.53
C ASP A 312 -11.16 -1.41 10.84
N ALA A 313 -10.27 -0.57 11.38
CA ALA A 313 -9.85 0.69 10.78
C ALA A 313 -8.77 0.51 9.70
N GLY A 314 -8.44 -0.73 9.33
CA GLY A 314 -7.50 -1.08 8.26
C GLY A 314 -6.04 -1.24 8.70
N TYR A 315 -5.72 -1.12 10.00
CA TYR A 315 -4.34 -1.16 10.47
C TYR A 315 -3.86 -2.60 10.78
N GLY A 316 -2.56 -2.84 10.67
CA GLY A 316 -1.99 -4.19 10.82
C GLY A 316 -1.84 -4.66 12.27
N VAL A 317 -2.20 -5.91 12.56
CA VAL A 317 -1.85 -6.55 13.84
C VAL A 317 -1.25 -7.93 13.64
N VAL A 318 -0.07 -8.14 14.23
CA VAL A 318 0.60 -9.44 14.34
C VAL A 318 0.54 -9.91 15.79
N VAL A 319 0.04 -11.12 16.03
CA VAL A 319 0.15 -11.76 17.34
C VAL A 319 1.26 -12.79 17.32
N ALA A 320 2.15 -12.76 18.31
CA ALA A 320 3.24 -13.72 18.42
C ALA A 320 3.17 -14.60 19.68
N GLY A 321 3.95 -15.67 19.63
CA GLY A 321 4.09 -16.65 20.68
C GLY A 321 2.84 -17.49 20.89
N VAL A 322 2.64 -17.91 22.13
CA VAL A 322 1.47 -18.68 22.56
C VAL A 322 0.38 -17.79 23.13
N THR A 323 0.43 -16.47 22.94
CA THR A 323 -0.53 -15.48 23.49
C THR A 323 -1.97 -15.85 23.18
N ASN A 324 -2.25 -16.22 21.93
CA ASN A 324 -3.54 -16.73 21.49
C ASN A 324 -3.78 -18.20 21.90
N ALA A 325 -3.03 -18.80 22.81
CA ALA A 325 -3.20 -20.18 23.28
C ALA A 325 -3.18 -20.29 24.81
N LEU A 326 -2.99 -19.18 25.53
CA LEU A 326 -3.04 -19.13 26.98
C LEU A 326 -4.48 -18.98 27.50
N THR A 327 -4.66 -19.20 28.80
CA THR A 327 -5.96 -19.10 29.49
C THR A 327 -6.04 -17.87 30.38
N GLY A 328 -7.26 -17.43 30.71
CA GLY A 328 -7.52 -16.30 31.60
C GLY A 328 -7.02 -14.96 31.06
N ALA A 329 -6.52 -14.10 31.94
CA ALA A 329 -6.08 -12.74 31.57
C ALA A 329 -4.77 -12.69 30.75
N LYS A 330 -4.22 -13.84 30.31
CA LYS A 330 -3.07 -13.93 29.40
C LYS A 330 -3.45 -14.10 27.93
N THR A 331 -4.75 -14.17 27.60
CA THR A 331 -5.22 -14.13 26.21
C THR A 331 -5.95 -12.82 25.94
N LEU A 332 -5.96 -12.39 24.68
CA LEU A 332 -6.84 -11.33 24.20
C LEU A 332 -8.29 -11.84 24.25
N ALA A 333 -9.22 -11.00 24.74
CA ALA A 333 -10.62 -11.36 24.97
C ALA A 333 -11.58 -10.35 24.30
N GLY A 334 -12.89 -10.46 24.55
CA GLY A 334 -13.90 -9.57 23.96
C GLY A 334 -14.04 -9.77 22.46
N ARG A 335 -14.22 -8.68 21.70
CA ARG A 335 -14.40 -8.69 20.24
C ARG A 335 -13.30 -9.46 19.51
N TRP A 336 -12.09 -9.48 20.05
CA TRP A 336 -10.99 -10.25 19.46
C TRP A 336 -11.27 -11.75 19.38
N ASN A 337 -11.90 -12.30 20.41
CA ASN A 337 -12.27 -13.70 20.45
C ASN A 337 -13.61 -13.95 19.74
N ASP A 338 -14.59 -13.09 20.00
CA ASP A 338 -15.97 -13.29 19.53
C ASP A 338 -16.15 -12.97 18.04
N GLY A 339 -15.34 -12.06 17.50
CA GLY A 339 -15.29 -11.69 16.08
C GLY A 339 -14.25 -12.47 15.27
N GLU A 340 -13.77 -13.61 15.76
CA GLU A 340 -12.83 -14.50 15.04
C GLU A 340 -11.48 -13.87 14.59
N TYR A 341 -11.07 -12.75 15.18
CA TYR A 341 -9.76 -12.12 14.92
C TYR A 341 -8.56 -13.01 15.33
N ARG A 342 -8.80 -14.06 16.13
CA ARG A 342 -7.78 -15.02 16.57
C ARG A 342 -7.59 -16.11 15.51
N LEU A 343 -6.39 -16.17 14.90
CA LEU A 343 -6.10 -17.19 13.88
C LEU A 343 -5.64 -18.48 14.54
N LEU A 344 -4.59 -18.42 15.35
CA LEU A 344 -4.15 -19.55 16.17
C LEU A 344 -5.12 -19.71 17.34
N THR A 345 -6.23 -20.41 17.08
CA THR A 345 -7.18 -20.76 18.13
C THR A 345 -6.52 -21.71 19.12
N GLY A 346 -6.46 -21.30 20.38
CA GLY A 346 -5.80 -22.10 21.42
C GLY A 346 -6.53 -23.40 21.66
N GLY A 347 -5.78 -24.50 21.62
CA GLY A 347 -6.11 -25.64 22.49
C GLY A 347 -5.62 -25.35 23.91
N PRO A 348 -6.03 -26.12 24.93
CA PRO A 348 -5.64 -25.88 26.33
C PRO A 348 -4.14 -26.12 26.62
N SER A 349 -3.31 -26.34 25.59
CA SER A 349 -1.92 -26.77 25.75
C SER A 349 -0.97 -26.12 24.75
N SER A 350 0.19 -25.69 25.27
CA SER A 350 1.40 -25.43 24.49
C SER A 350 2.36 -26.61 24.60
N THR A 351 3.20 -26.80 23.59
CA THR A 351 4.34 -27.73 23.65
C THR A 351 5.67 -26.97 23.55
N THR A 352 6.74 -27.62 23.99
CA THR A 352 8.11 -27.12 23.98
C THR A 352 9.06 -28.20 23.46
N GLY A 353 10.32 -27.86 23.28
CA GLY A 353 11.35 -28.76 22.75
C GLY A 353 11.75 -28.39 21.33
N ALA A 354 12.96 -28.76 20.95
CA ALA A 354 13.59 -28.29 19.71
C ALA A 354 12.70 -28.52 18.47
N ALA A 355 12.53 -27.46 17.69
CA ALA A 355 11.74 -27.45 16.47
C ALA A 355 12.28 -26.40 15.50
N SER A 356 12.08 -26.65 14.21
CA SER A 356 12.56 -25.79 13.11
C SER A 356 11.45 -25.56 12.09
N LEU A 357 11.71 -24.72 11.09
CA LEU A 357 10.84 -24.56 9.93
C LEU A 357 10.50 -25.91 9.29
N GLY A 358 9.22 -26.16 9.04
CA GLY A 358 8.69 -27.31 8.35
C GLY A 358 8.16 -26.94 6.97
N THR A 359 6.96 -27.42 6.64
CA THR A 359 6.33 -27.19 5.34
C THR A 359 5.97 -25.72 5.15
N ILE A 360 6.29 -25.18 3.98
CA ILE A 360 5.85 -23.86 3.52
C ILE A 360 4.76 -24.08 2.47
N PHE A 361 3.52 -23.75 2.80
CA PHE A 361 2.36 -23.94 1.91
C PHE A 361 2.31 -22.88 0.80
N TYR A 362 2.79 -21.68 1.13
CA TYR A 362 2.83 -20.54 0.21
C TYR A 362 4.24 -19.93 0.22
N ASN A 363 5.17 -20.55 -0.52
CA ASN A 363 6.59 -20.16 -0.59
C ASN A 363 6.85 -18.72 -1.09
N THR A 364 5.83 -18.12 -1.68
CA THR A 364 5.84 -16.80 -2.31
C THR A 364 4.91 -15.83 -1.59
N HIS A 365 4.36 -16.24 -0.43
CA HIS A 365 3.69 -15.34 0.50
C HIS A 365 4.70 -14.34 1.06
N PRO A 366 4.35 -13.05 1.20
CA PRO A 366 5.28 -12.00 1.65
C PRO A 366 5.96 -12.32 2.98
N ILE A 367 5.24 -12.94 3.92
CA ILE A 367 5.80 -13.37 5.22
C ILE A 367 7.04 -14.28 5.06
N MET A 368 7.07 -15.11 4.02
CA MET A 368 8.14 -16.08 3.79
C MET A 368 9.29 -15.53 2.92
N ASN A 369 9.23 -14.25 2.51
CA ASN A 369 10.24 -13.68 1.63
C ASN A 369 11.63 -13.67 2.29
N GLY A 370 12.60 -14.34 1.67
CA GLY A 370 13.97 -14.47 2.21
C GLY A 370 14.10 -15.39 3.43
N VAL A 371 13.02 -16.02 3.89
CA VAL A 371 13.02 -16.94 5.03
C VAL A 371 13.42 -18.34 4.54
N SER A 372 14.73 -18.58 4.48
CA SER A 372 15.28 -19.87 4.04
C SER A 372 15.41 -20.91 5.15
N SER A 373 15.44 -20.48 6.42
CA SER A 373 15.55 -21.34 7.59
C SER A 373 15.03 -20.63 8.83
N PHE A 374 14.54 -21.42 9.79
CA PHE A 374 14.19 -20.94 11.13
C PHE A 374 14.40 -22.08 12.13
N SER A 375 15.13 -21.80 13.22
CA SER A 375 15.32 -22.72 14.35
C SER A 375 14.79 -22.05 15.61
N GLY A 376 13.77 -22.63 16.24
CA GLY A 376 13.13 -22.07 17.43
C GLY A 376 13.90 -22.25 18.74
N GLY A 377 15.09 -22.85 18.68
CA GLY A 377 15.91 -23.17 19.86
C GLY A 377 15.47 -24.44 20.56
N SER A 378 15.97 -24.68 21.77
CA SER A 378 15.64 -25.87 22.57
C SER A 378 14.27 -25.77 23.26
N TRP A 379 13.71 -24.56 23.41
CA TRP A 379 12.42 -24.34 24.07
C TRP A 379 11.26 -24.28 23.08
N SER A 380 11.41 -23.61 21.93
CA SER A 380 10.40 -23.49 20.84
C SER A 380 8.94 -23.58 21.30
N PHE A 381 8.46 -22.60 22.07
CA PHE A 381 7.07 -22.56 22.53
C PHE A 381 6.10 -22.46 21.35
N ARG A 382 5.16 -23.41 21.25
CA ARG A 382 4.19 -23.45 20.16
C ARG A 382 2.86 -24.08 20.59
N THR A 383 1.76 -23.62 20.00
CA THR A 383 0.42 -24.17 20.25
C THR A 383 0.32 -25.60 19.72
N THR A 384 -0.37 -26.49 20.42
CA THR A 384 -0.63 -27.85 19.93
C THR A 384 -1.78 -27.91 18.92
N SER A 385 -2.65 -26.89 18.89
CA SER A 385 -3.75 -26.81 17.93
C SER A 385 -3.22 -26.57 16.51
N THR A 386 -3.80 -27.28 15.56
CA THR A 386 -3.59 -27.05 14.12
C THR A 386 -4.86 -26.55 13.44
N THR A 387 -5.86 -26.13 14.22
CA THR A 387 -7.14 -25.64 13.73
C THR A 387 -7.13 -24.12 13.61
N LEU A 388 -7.64 -23.64 12.48
CA LEU A 388 -7.84 -22.22 12.17
C LEU A 388 -9.34 -21.96 11.95
N PRO A 389 -9.81 -20.71 12.15
CA PRO A 389 -11.15 -20.31 11.71
C PRO A 389 -11.33 -20.52 10.20
N ALA A 390 -12.57 -20.55 9.72
CA ALA A 390 -12.87 -20.84 8.31
C ALA A 390 -12.20 -19.85 7.32
N HIS A 391 -11.92 -18.62 7.74
CA HIS A 391 -11.17 -17.63 6.97
C HIS A 391 -9.64 -17.70 7.16
N GLY A 392 -9.13 -18.47 8.11
CA GLY A 392 -7.71 -18.58 8.46
C GLY A 392 -6.98 -19.68 7.69
N PHE A 393 -5.78 -19.39 7.18
CA PHE A 393 -4.94 -20.36 6.46
C PHE A 393 -3.51 -20.42 6.99
N THR A 394 -2.91 -21.60 6.90
CA THR A 394 -1.52 -21.86 7.29
C THR A 394 -0.59 -21.41 6.18
N VAL A 395 0.37 -20.54 6.50
CA VAL A 395 1.43 -20.13 5.58
C VAL A 395 2.63 -21.06 5.69
N ALA A 396 3.03 -21.39 6.91
CA ALA A 396 4.13 -22.32 7.20
C ALA A 396 3.90 -23.06 8.52
N THR A 397 4.46 -24.26 8.63
CA THR A 397 4.45 -25.05 9.86
C THR A 397 5.84 -25.14 10.48
N TRP A 398 5.87 -25.56 11.73
CA TRP A 398 7.02 -26.23 12.33
C TRP A 398 7.25 -27.60 11.67
N ASN A 399 8.45 -28.15 11.85
CA ASN A 399 8.83 -29.48 11.36
C ASN A 399 8.05 -30.63 12.01
N ASP A 400 7.34 -30.37 13.11
CA ASP A 400 6.43 -31.31 13.78
C ASP A 400 4.95 -31.08 13.42
N GLY A 401 4.67 -30.32 12.36
CA GLY A 401 3.34 -30.10 11.79
C GLY A 401 2.49 -29.02 12.46
N LYS A 402 2.94 -28.44 13.59
CA LYS A 402 2.23 -27.33 14.26
C LYS A 402 2.34 -26.05 13.46
N ILE A 403 1.39 -25.14 13.61
CA ILE A 403 1.37 -23.91 12.82
C ILE A 403 2.46 -22.95 13.32
N LEU A 404 3.33 -22.50 12.42
CA LEU A 404 4.34 -21.48 12.68
C LEU A 404 3.87 -20.11 12.20
N VAL A 405 3.16 -20.04 11.07
CA VAL A 405 2.63 -18.80 10.51
C VAL A 405 1.21 -19.04 10.02
N ALA A 406 0.26 -18.21 10.48
CA ALA A 406 -1.11 -18.17 9.98
C ALA A 406 -1.47 -16.75 9.50
N ALA A 407 -2.37 -16.68 8.52
CA ALA A 407 -2.93 -15.43 8.00
C ALA A 407 -4.44 -15.60 7.72
N SER A 408 -5.11 -14.53 7.31
CA SER A 408 -6.57 -14.48 7.15
C SER A 408 -6.98 -13.93 5.79
N THR A 409 -8.00 -14.54 5.19
CA THR A 409 -8.68 -13.99 4.00
C THR A 409 -9.67 -12.89 4.39
N LEU A 410 -10.34 -13.02 5.55
CA LEU A 410 -11.33 -12.03 6.01
C LEU A 410 -10.68 -10.76 6.57
N TYR A 411 -9.55 -10.93 7.26
CA TYR A 411 -8.78 -9.86 7.88
C TYR A 411 -7.38 -9.81 7.26
N PRO A 412 -7.22 -9.29 6.03
CA PRO A 412 -5.94 -9.36 5.30
C PRO A 412 -4.78 -8.63 5.99
N ASN A 413 -5.10 -7.74 6.93
CA ASN A 413 -4.18 -7.04 7.82
C ASN A 413 -3.87 -7.81 9.12
N ARG A 414 -4.02 -9.15 9.13
CA ARG A 414 -3.76 -10.02 10.29
C ARG A 414 -2.85 -11.20 9.99
N ALA A 415 -1.91 -11.43 10.90
CA ALA A 415 -1.10 -12.62 10.93
C ALA A 415 -0.83 -13.06 12.38
N ASP A 416 -0.62 -14.37 12.55
CA ASP A 416 -0.15 -14.94 13.81
C ASP A 416 1.18 -15.66 13.58
N LEU A 417 2.15 -15.42 14.46
CA LEU A 417 3.45 -16.07 14.50
C LEU A 417 3.53 -17.01 15.71
N GLY A 418 3.56 -18.31 15.45
CA GLY A 418 3.55 -19.37 16.46
C GLY A 418 4.89 -19.58 17.19
N PHE A 419 5.71 -18.54 17.38
CA PHE A 419 6.98 -18.58 18.11
C PHE A 419 7.18 -17.33 18.98
N TYR A 420 7.98 -17.46 20.04
CA TYR A 420 8.28 -16.37 20.98
C TYR A 420 9.29 -15.37 20.37
N PRO A 421 9.01 -14.05 20.33
CA PRO A 421 9.82 -13.08 19.58
C PRO A 421 11.29 -12.89 20.00
N PRO A 422 11.67 -12.90 21.30
CA PRO A 422 13.07 -12.79 21.71
C PRO A 422 13.92 -13.96 21.20
N SER A 423 15.14 -13.67 20.76
CA SER A 423 16.10 -14.65 20.23
C SER A 423 17.03 -15.21 21.31
N SER A 424 17.84 -16.20 20.94
CA SER A 424 18.82 -16.81 21.86
C SER A 424 19.93 -15.88 22.32
N ALA A 425 20.03 -14.67 21.75
CA ALA A 425 20.91 -13.62 22.27
C ALA A 425 20.37 -13.00 23.58
N ALA A 426 19.06 -13.03 23.81
CA ALA A 426 18.45 -12.57 25.05
C ALA A 426 18.34 -13.67 26.11
N GLY A 427 18.07 -14.92 25.69
CA GLY A 427 17.88 -16.04 26.61
C GLY A 427 18.21 -17.39 25.97
N ALA A 428 19.00 -18.21 26.67
CA ALA A 428 19.39 -19.53 26.19
C ALA A 428 18.15 -20.42 25.98
N GLY A 429 17.98 -20.93 24.76
CA GLY A 429 16.87 -21.83 24.40
C GLY A 429 15.80 -21.21 23.49
N PHE A 430 15.83 -19.90 23.28
CA PHE A 430 15.02 -19.21 22.27
C PHE A 430 15.57 -19.41 20.84
N TRP A 431 14.90 -18.82 19.84
CA TRP A 431 15.23 -19.03 18.43
C TRP A 431 16.64 -18.52 18.06
N ASP A 432 17.28 -19.21 17.13
CA ASP A 432 18.66 -18.95 16.74
C ASP A 432 18.77 -17.72 15.81
N PRO A 433 19.44 -16.62 16.21
CA PRO A 433 19.61 -15.42 15.41
C PRO A 433 20.45 -15.63 14.14
N ALA A 434 21.12 -16.76 13.97
CA ALA A 434 21.73 -17.14 12.70
C ALA A 434 20.68 -17.55 11.63
N THR A 435 19.46 -17.88 12.07
CA THR A 435 18.31 -18.19 11.21
C THR A 435 17.38 -16.98 11.04
N LYS A 436 16.32 -17.10 10.24
CA LYS A 436 15.54 -15.94 9.72
C LYS A 436 14.32 -15.56 10.54
N GLY A 437 14.43 -15.62 11.87
CA GLY A 437 13.36 -15.19 12.79
C GLY A 437 13.10 -13.67 12.75
N ASP A 438 14.15 -12.89 12.52
CA ASP A 438 14.09 -11.44 12.29
C ASP A 438 13.23 -11.08 11.05
N LEU A 439 13.43 -11.80 9.94
CA LEU A 439 12.62 -11.65 8.73
C LEU A 439 11.18 -12.14 8.93
N LEU A 440 10.94 -13.20 9.70
CA LEU A 440 9.56 -13.62 10.01
C LEU A 440 8.80 -12.52 10.76
N LEU A 441 9.41 -11.88 11.76
CA LEU A 441 8.81 -10.75 12.49
C LEU A 441 8.56 -9.56 11.56
N ALA A 442 9.57 -9.14 10.82
CA ALA A 442 9.50 -7.95 9.98
C ALA A 442 8.54 -8.14 8.79
N ASN A 443 8.64 -9.26 8.07
CA ASN A 443 7.78 -9.55 6.94
C ASN A 443 6.31 -9.72 7.36
N ALA A 444 6.03 -10.28 8.54
CA ALA A 444 4.67 -10.37 9.07
C ALA A 444 4.05 -8.99 9.28
N LEU A 445 4.79 -8.06 9.90
CA LEU A 445 4.32 -6.69 10.06
C LEU A 445 4.11 -6.00 8.72
N MET A 446 5.08 -6.11 7.80
CA MET A 446 4.96 -5.53 6.45
C MET A 446 3.78 -6.09 5.65
N TYR A 447 3.51 -7.39 5.79
CA TYR A 447 2.32 -8.03 5.21
C TYR A 447 1.03 -7.45 5.80
N THR A 448 0.96 -7.27 7.12
CA THR A 448 -0.25 -6.71 7.74
C THR A 448 -0.47 -5.22 7.45
N ILE A 449 0.58 -4.48 7.07
CA ILE A 449 0.49 -3.07 6.68
C ILE A 449 0.03 -2.92 5.24
N ARG A 450 0.34 -3.89 4.36
CA ARG A 450 0.13 -3.74 2.91
C ARG A 450 -0.52 -4.97 2.29
N PRO A 451 -1.56 -4.81 1.46
CA PRO A 451 -2.24 -5.94 0.86
C PRO A 451 -1.29 -6.78 -0.01
N PHE A 452 -1.52 -8.09 0.00
CA PHE A 452 -0.87 -9.03 -0.91
C PHE A 452 -1.80 -9.30 -2.07
N VAL A 453 -1.43 -8.91 -3.29
CA VAL A 453 -2.38 -8.89 -4.43
C VAL A 453 -1.98 -9.85 -5.54
N CYS A 454 -2.99 -10.27 -6.30
CA CYS A 454 -2.85 -11.18 -7.43
C CYS A 454 -3.40 -10.56 -8.72
N LEU A 455 -2.75 -10.88 -9.84
CA LEU A 455 -3.21 -10.64 -11.19
C LEU A 455 -3.65 -11.98 -11.77
N LEU A 456 -4.91 -12.07 -12.12
CA LEU A 456 -5.54 -13.22 -12.74
C LEU A 456 -6.05 -12.78 -14.12
N HIS A 457 -5.65 -13.47 -15.18
CA HIS A 457 -5.90 -12.95 -16.52
C HIS A 457 -6.02 -14.05 -17.57
N SER A 458 -6.62 -13.75 -18.73
CA SER A 458 -6.49 -14.54 -19.96
C SER A 458 -5.85 -13.66 -21.04
N GLU A 459 -4.55 -13.39 -20.91
CA GLU A 459 -3.83 -12.59 -21.90
C GLU A 459 -3.31 -13.48 -23.02
N SER A 460 -3.34 -12.98 -24.25
CA SER A 460 -2.64 -13.63 -25.35
C SER A 460 -1.12 -13.64 -25.13
N ASN A 461 -0.59 -12.64 -24.42
CA ASN A 461 0.80 -12.59 -23.98
C ASN A 461 0.90 -12.50 -22.44
N PRO A 462 1.22 -13.60 -21.73
CA PRO A 462 1.38 -13.58 -20.27
C PRO A 462 2.49 -12.67 -19.73
N ALA A 463 3.43 -12.23 -20.58
CA ALA A 463 4.46 -11.27 -20.19
C ALA A 463 3.88 -9.88 -19.85
N ASP A 464 2.73 -9.53 -20.41
CA ASP A 464 2.07 -8.24 -20.19
C ASP A 464 1.59 -8.12 -18.73
N ALA A 465 0.95 -9.18 -18.22
CA ALA A 465 0.55 -9.29 -16.81
C ALA A 465 1.78 -9.29 -15.87
N SER A 466 2.86 -9.96 -16.28
CA SER A 466 4.11 -10.01 -15.50
C SER A 466 4.78 -8.63 -15.39
N THR A 467 4.78 -7.86 -16.47
CA THR A 467 5.31 -6.48 -16.49
C THR A 467 4.44 -5.53 -15.65
N LEU A 468 3.12 -5.64 -15.74
CA LEU A 468 2.20 -4.92 -14.84
C LEU A 468 2.45 -5.27 -13.36
N ALA A 469 2.61 -6.55 -13.03
CA ALA A 469 2.89 -6.98 -11.66
C ALA A 469 4.19 -6.36 -11.11
N GLN A 470 5.26 -6.33 -11.91
CA GLN A 470 6.52 -5.70 -11.53
C GLN A 470 6.35 -4.22 -11.24
N ARG A 471 5.62 -3.49 -12.10
CA ARG A 471 5.35 -2.05 -11.90
C ARG A 471 4.53 -1.79 -10.64
N LEU A 472 3.46 -2.56 -10.42
CA LEU A 472 2.64 -2.42 -9.20
C LEU A 472 3.47 -2.69 -7.94
N LEU A 473 4.39 -3.66 -7.99
CA LEU A 473 5.31 -3.94 -6.88
C LEU A 473 6.27 -2.76 -6.60
N GLN A 474 6.75 -2.09 -7.65
CA GLN A 474 7.61 -0.90 -7.53
C GLN A 474 6.88 0.32 -6.94
N LEU A 475 5.54 0.32 -6.91
CA LEU A 475 4.79 1.36 -6.18
C LEU A 475 4.95 1.24 -4.66
N HIS A 476 5.46 0.09 -4.18
CA HIS A 476 5.63 -0.23 -2.77
C HIS A 476 4.33 -0.18 -1.95
N ARG A 477 3.18 -0.21 -2.62
CA ARG A 477 1.82 -0.26 -2.03
C ARG A 477 1.37 -1.66 -1.66
N PHE A 478 2.13 -2.66 -2.05
CA PHE A 478 1.76 -4.05 -1.83
C PHE A 478 2.89 -4.76 -1.11
N SER A 479 2.55 -5.68 -0.21
CA SER A 479 3.54 -6.58 0.41
C SER A 479 4.02 -7.64 -0.59
N GLY A 480 3.25 -7.87 -1.65
CA GLY A 480 3.66 -8.59 -2.84
C GLY A 480 2.62 -8.48 -3.95
N VAL A 481 3.06 -8.70 -5.19
CA VAL A 481 2.20 -8.77 -6.38
C VAL A 481 2.54 -10.05 -7.12
N ARG A 482 1.53 -10.87 -7.42
CA ARG A 482 1.72 -12.17 -8.07
C ARG A 482 0.87 -12.29 -9.31
N VAL A 483 1.39 -13.01 -10.30
CA VAL A 483 0.62 -13.42 -11.48
C VAL A 483 0.36 -14.91 -11.33
N LEU A 484 -0.91 -15.31 -11.42
CA LEU A 484 -1.28 -16.72 -11.56
C LEU A 484 -1.30 -17.11 -13.04
N THR A 485 -1.22 -18.41 -13.31
CA THR A 485 -1.29 -18.94 -14.67
C THR A 485 -2.56 -18.47 -15.39
N GLY A 486 -2.42 -18.22 -16.69
CA GLY A 486 -3.50 -17.69 -17.53
C GLY A 486 -4.77 -18.55 -17.48
N LEU A 487 -5.91 -17.86 -17.36
CA LEU A 487 -7.26 -18.44 -17.33
C LEU A 487 -7.68 -19.10 -18.63
N ASP A 488 -6.97 -18.83 -19.73
CA ASP A 488 -7.13 -19.47 -21.03
C ASP A 488 -6.65 -20.94 -21.04
N SER A 489 -5.84 -21.32 -20.07
CA SER A 489 -5.27 -22.67 -19.95
C SER A 489 -5.52 -23.36 -18.61
N VAL A 490 -5.71 -22.60 -17.52
CA VAL A 490 -5.83 -23.16 -16.16
C VAL A 490 -6.94 -22.48 -15.37
N THR A 491 -7.77 -23.29 -14.71
CA THR A 491 -8.74 -22.81 -13.71
C THR A 491 -8.10 -22.82 -12.31
N PRO A 492 -7.90 -21.67 -11.64
CA PRO A 492 -7.14 -21.58 -10.39
C PRO A 492 -7.85 -22.29 -9.25
N LEU A 493 -7.14 -23.11 -8.46
CA LEU A 493 -7.70 -23.77 -7.28
C LEU A 493 -8.15 -22.74 -6.23
N ALA A 494 -9.21 -23.04 -5.49
CA ALA A 494 -9.70 -22.16 -4.41
C ALA A 494 -8.59 -21.85 -3.37
N THR A 495 -7.76 -22.84 -3.04
CA THR A 495 -6.62 -22.70 -2.12
C THR A 495 -5.53 -21.76 -2.64
N SER A 496 -5.44 -21.55 -3.95
CA SER A 496 -4.46 -20.65 -4.57
C SER A 496 -4.91 -19.19 -4.55
N LEU A 497 -6.22 -18.92 -4.45
CA LEU A 497 -6.77 -17.56 -4.38
C LEU A 497 -6.75 -17.01 -2.95
N ARG A 498 -6.97 -17.90 -1.98
CA ARG A 498 -7.10 -17.60 -0.55
C ARG A 498 -6.02 -16.68 0.06
N PRO A 499 -4.73 -16.75 -0.33
CA PRO A 499 -3.69 -15.93 0.29
C PRO A 499 -3.75 -14.44 -0.03
N PHE A 500 -4.45 -14.07 -1.10
CA PHE A 500 -4.46 -12.70 -1.59
C PHE A 500 -5.51 -11.87 -0.84
N SER A 501 -5.18 -10.62 -0.57
CA SER A 501 -6.09 -9.61 -0.03
C SER A 501 -7.03 -9.09 -1.12
N SER A 502 -6.54 -9.00 -2.36
CA SER A 502 -7.32 -8.55 -3.52
C SER A 502 -6.78 -9.15 -4.82
N ILE A 503 -7.68 -9.38 -5.78
CA ILE A 503 -7.35 -9.93 -7.11
C ILE A 503 -7.75 -8.93 -8.18
N LEU A 504 -6.81 -8.53 -9.04
CA LEU A 504 -7.11 -7.88 -10.32
C LEU A 504 -7.38 -8.97 -11.37
N LEU A 505 -8.60 -9.00 -11.88
CA LEU A 505 -9.05 -9.91 -12.93
C LEU A 505 -9.27 -9.16 -14.25
N TRP A 506 -8.86 -9.72 -15.38
CA TRP A 506 -9.36 -9.28 -16.69
C TRP A 506 -9.28 -10.38 -17.75
N GLY A 507 -10.17 -10.35 -18.75
CA GLY A 507 -10.27 -11.42 -19.74
C GLY A 507 -10.08 -10.98 -21.19
N HIS A 508 -8.85 -10.84 -21.66
CA HIS A 508 -8.59 -10.42 -23.04
C HIS A 508 -8.87 -11.54 -24.08
N THR A 509 -8.70 -12.80 -23.67
CA THR A 509 -9.13 -14.01 -24.40
C THR A 509 -10.14 -14.81 -23.57
N VAL A 510 -10.60 -15.97 -24.06
CA VAL A 510 -11.56 -16.81 -23.33
C VAL A 510 -10.95 -17.46 -22.09
N PHE A 511 -11.76 -17.67 -21.05
CA PHE A 511 -11.43 -18.56 -19.94
C PHE A 511 -11.68 -20.01 -20.37
N THR A 512 -10.87 -20.96 -19.88
CA THR A 512 -11.09 -22.40 -20.10
C THR A 512 -12.42 -22.86 -19.49
N ASP A 513 -12.76 -22.33 -18.30
CA ASP A 513 -14.00 -22.63 -17.58
C ASP A 513 -14.46 -21.41 -16.77
N ALA A 514 -15.24 -20.54 -17.41
CA ALA A 514 -15.72 -19.31 -16.78
C ALA A 514 -16.67 -19.53 -15.60
N ALA A 515 -17.46 -20.62 -15.63
CA ALA A 515 -18.40 -20.92 -14.56
C ALA A 515 -17.67 -21.34 -13.28
N THR A 516 -16.68 -22.22 -13.39
CA THR A 516 -15.85 -22.61 -12.24
C THR A 516 -15.01 -21.44 -11.73
N VAL A 517 -14.45 -20.61 -12.62
CA VAL A 517 -13.75 -19.37 -12.21
C VAL A 517 -14.68 -18.48 -11.38
N GLY A 518 -15.88 -18.18 -11.89
CA GLY A 518 -16.80 -17.29 -11.18
C GLY A 518 -17.35 -17.88 -9.87
N ASN A 519 -17.59 -19.19 -9.80
CA ASN A 519 -17.95 -19.85 -8.55
C ASN A 519 -16.84 -19.73 -7.49
N ARG A 520 -15.57 -19.94 -7.87
CA ARG A 520 -14.43 -19.84 -6.96
C ARG A 520 -14.15 -18.39 -6.53
N LEU A 521 -14.36 -17.43 -7.42
CA LEU A 521 -14.24 -16.01 -7.06
C LEU A 521 -15.38 -15.58 -6.12
N ALA A 522 -16.61 -16.09 -6.31
CA ALA A 522 -17.71 -15.87 -5.38
C ALA A 522 -17.38 -16.43 -3.98
N ASP A 523 -16.92 -17.69 -3.90
CA ASP A 523 -16.46 -18.30 -2.62
C ASP A 523 -15.35 -17.47 -1.95
N TYR A 524 -14.40 -16.97 -2.75
CA TYR A 524 -13.31 -16.13 -2.26
C TYR A 524 -13.81 -14.77 -1.71
N VAL A 525 -14.78 -14.14 -2.40
CA VAL A 525 -15.39 -12.89 -1.92
C VAL A 525 -16.23 -13.11 -0.66
N ASP A 526 -16.98 -14.21 -0.59
CA ASP A 526 -17.73 -14.60 0.61
C ASP A 526 -16.81 -14.88 1.80
N ALA A 527 -15.60 -15.40 1.56
CA ALA A 527 -14.57 -15.59 2.59
C ALA A 527 -13.86 -14.28 3.00
N GLY A 528 -14.27 -13.13 2.44
CA GLY A 528 -13.77 -11.79 2.76
C GLY A 528 -12.71 -11.23 1.82
N GLY A 529 -12.34 -11.98 0.77
CA GLY A 529 -11.48 -11.50 -0.30
C GLY A 529 -12.18 -10.45 -1.18
N SER A 530 -11.41 -9.76 -2.01
CA SER A 530 -11.96 -8.75 -2.93
C SER A 530 -11.46 -8.92 -4.37
N VAL A 531 -12.28 -8.48 -5.33
CA VAL A 531 -11.94 -8.56 -6.76
C VAL A 531 -12.12 -7.21 -7.45
N VAL A 532 -11.06 -6.77 -8.12
CA VAL A 532 -11.07 -5.65 -9.06
C VAL A 532 -11.16 -6.22 -10.47
N GLU A 533 -12.19 -5.88 -11.24
CA GLU A 533 -12.40 -6.43 -12.58
C GLU A 533 -12.08 -5.38 -13.66
N GLY A 534 -11.13 -5.67 -14.54
CA GLY A 534 -10.73 -4.83 -15.66
C GLY A 534 -11.63 -5.01 -16.89
N LEU A 535 -11.32 -4.26 -17.94
CA LEU A 535 -12.02 -4.38 -19.21
C LEU A 535 -11.88 -5.79 -19.83
N PHE A 536 -12.82 -6.10 -20.73
CA PHE A 536 -13.01 -7.37 -21.43
C PHE A 536 -13.70 -8.45 -20.58
N SER A 537 -13.57 -8.37 -19.26
CA SER A 537 -14.42 -9.14 -18.34
C SER A 537 -15.68 -8.38 -17.91
N ASN A 538 -15.67 -7.04 -17.95
CA ASN A 538 -16.85 -6.19 -17.68
C ASN A 538 -17.53 -5.60 -18.94
N SER A 539 -17.16 -6.07 -20.14
CA SER A 539 -17.75 -5.63 -21.42
C SER A 539 -18.19 -6.81 -22.27
N ALA A 540 -19.11 -6.59 -23.22
CA ALA A 540 -19.46 -7.62 -24.20
C ALA A 540 -18.34 -7.72 -25.23
N SER A 541 -17.52 -8.76 -25.15
CA SER A 541 -16.51 -9.03 -26.17
C SER A 541 -17.20 -9.47 -27.46
N LEU A 542 -16.84 -8.85 -28.59
CA LEU A 542 -17.29 -9.26 -29.92
C LEU A 542 -16.83 -10.70 -30.18
N GLY A 543 -17.73 -11.68 -30.01
CA GLY A 543 -17.52 -13.08 -30.42
C GLY A 543 -16.91 -14.03 -29.37
N LEU A 544 -16.84 -13.67 -28.08
CA LEU A 544 -16.32 -14.55 -27.01
C LEU A 544 -17.15 -14.43 -25.71
N ASP A 545 -18.24 -15.19 -25.60
CA ASP A 545 -19.11 -15.22 -24.41
C ASP A 545 -18.40 -15.73 -23.12
N ASN A 546 -17.13 -16.16 -23.18
CA ASN A 546 -16.43 -16.84 -22.08
C ASN A 546 -15.24 -16.05 -21.49
N ALA A 547 -15.15 -14.74 -21.73
CA ALA A 547 -14.05 -13.88 -21.26
C ALA A 547 -14.31 -13.19 -19.91
N ARG A 548 -15.39 -13.56 -19.21
CA ARG A 548 -15.79 -13.01 -17.91
C ARG A 548 -16.21 -14.12 -16.95
N PRO A 549 -16.15 -13.93 -15.61
CA PRO A 549 -16.60 -14.97 -14.70
C PRO A 549 -18.11 -15.19 -14.78
N ARG A 550 -18.53 -16.45 -14.67
CA ARG A 550 -19.94 -16.88 -14.77
C ARG A 550 -20.37 -17.71 -13.57
N GLY A 551 -21.50 -18.43 -13.68
CA GLY A 551 -22.05 -19.20 -12.56
C GLY A 551 -22.57 -18.25 -11.47
N ARG A 552 -22.21 -18.54 -10.21
CA ARG A 552 -22.61 -17.73 -9.04
C ARG A 552 -22.23 -16.26 -9.17
N TRP A 553 -21.15 -15.94 -9.91
CA TRP A 553 -20.74 -14.56 -10.13
C TRP A 553 -21.85 -13.70 -10.73
N ILE A 554 -22.60 -14.26 -11.68
CA ILE A 554 -23.71 -13.59 -12.34
C ILE A 554 -25.02 -13.87 -11.61
N SER A 555 -25.27 -15.14 -11.26
CA SER A 555 -26.57 -15.56 -10.71
C SER A 555 -26.81 -15.13 -9.26
N GLN A 556 -25.81 -14.52 -8.61
CA GLN A 556 -25.91 -13.97 -7.25
C GLN A 556 -25.36 -12.52 -7.20
N GLY A 557 -25.32 -11.85 -8.36
CA GLY A 557 -25.05 -10.42 -8.46
C GLY A 557 -23.70 -9.95 -7.92
N TYR A 558 -22.62 -10.71 -8.14
CA TYR A 558 -21.27 -10.22 -7.82
C TYR A 558 -20.77 -9.22 -8.86
N ASP A 559 -21.25 -9.32 -10.09
CA ASP A 559 -20.87 -8.44 -11.19
C ASP A 559 -21.48 -7.03 -11.06
N ILE A 560 -20.63 -6.01 -11.22
CA ILE A 560 -21.09 -4.61 -11.17
C ILE A 560 -21.92 -4.26 -12.40
N THR A 561 -21.53 -4.76 -13.58
CA THR A 561 -22.30 -4.60 -14.82
C THR A 561 -23.11 -5.86 -15.07
N PRO A 562 -24.43 -5.85 -14.83
CA PRO A 562 -25.29 -7.02 -14.98
C PRO A 562 -25.16 -7.68 -16.36
N GLU A 563 -25.18 -9.00 -16.39
CA GLU A 563 -25.32 -9.77 -17.63
C GLU A 563 -26.48 -9.24 -18.49
N GLY A 564 -26.26 -9.14 -19.80
CA GLY A 564 -27.23 -8.57 -20.75
C GLY A 564 -27.24 -7.03 -20.83
N SER A 565 -26.65 -6.33 -19.85
CA SER A 565 -26.47 -4.87 -19.90
C SER A 565 -25.08 -4.45 -20.43
N THR A 566 -24.16 -5.41 -20.62
CA THR A 566 -22.82 -5.16 -21.15
C THR A 566 -22.86 -4.69 -22.60
N GLY A 567 -22.21 -3.57 -22.90
CA GLY A 567 -22.06 -3.05 -24.26
C GLY A 567 -20.80 -3.59 -24.94
N PRO A 568 -20.72 -3.53 -26.28
CA PRO A 568 -19.52 -3.98 -27.00
C PRO A 568 -18.31 -3.13 -26.62
N THR A 569 -17.10 -3.68 -26.78
CA THR A 569 -15.87 -2.90 -26.61
C THR A 569 -15.75 -1.81 -27.69
N LEU A 570 -15.61 -0.56 -27.26
CA LEU A 570 -15.31 0.62 -28.07
C LEU A 570 -13.80 0.82 -28.16
N ILE A 571 -13.33 1.25 -29.33
CA ILE A 571 -11.94 1.64 -29.61
C ILE A 571 -11.93 3.10 -30.07
N GLY A 572 -10.88 3.84 -29.71
CA GLY A 572 -10.61 5.18 -30.18
C GLY A 572 -10.26 6.12 -29.02
N SER A 573 -9.31 7.03 -29.27
CA SER A 573 -8.70 7.90 -28.26
C SER A 573 -9.70 8.53 -27.28
N ALA A 574 -9.44 8.34 -25.98
CA ALA A 574 -10.12 9.01 -24.89
C ALA A 574 -9.13 9.25 -23.75
N SER A 575 -9.49 10.16 -22.85
CA SER A 575 -8.69 10.50 -21.67
C SER A 575 -9.55 10.48 -20.41
N LEU A 576 -8.98 10.86 -19.27
CA LEU A 576 -9.73 11.12 -18.05
C LEU A 576 -10.83 12.14 -18.32
N GLY A 577 -12.06 11.79 -17.96
CA GLY A 577 -13.22 12.66 -17.92
C GLY A 577 -13.49 13.15 -16.50
N SER A 578 -14.75 13.48 -16.21
CA SER A 578 -15.14 13.95 -14.88
C SER A 578 -15.11 12.83 -13.83
N ALA A 579 -14.74 13.20 -12.61
CA ALA A 579 -15.09 12.41 -11.42
C ALA A 579 -16.60 12.50 -11.17
N VAL A 580 -17.20 11.41 -10.69
CA VAL A 580 -18.63 11.28 -10.42
C VAL A 580 -18.78 10.88 -8.96
N GLY A 581 -19.58 11.64 -8.21
CA GLY A 581 -19.79 11.42 -6.78
C GLY A 581 -18.76 12.14 -5.88
N PRO A 582 -18.80 11.87 -4.56
CA PRO A 582 -17.91 12.49 -3.59
C PRO A 582 -16.45 12.06 -3.78
N GLN A 583 -15.52 12.74 -3.09
CA GLN A 583 -14.12 12.32 -3.06
C GLN A 583 -14.01 10.89 -2.54
N HIS A 584 -13.25 10.04 -3.23
CA HIS A 584 -13.16 8.62 -2.92
C HIS A 584 -11.70 8.16 -2.92
N PRO A 585 -11.30 7.20 -2.07
CA PRO A 585 -9.93 6.65 -2.07
C PRO A 585 -9.46 6.18 -3.46
N ILE A 586 -10.36 5.57 -4.25
CA ILE A 586 -10.10 5.13 -5.63
C ILE A 586 -9.65 6.28 -6.55
N THR A 587 -10.23 7.47 -6.39
CA THR A 587 -9.97 8.63 -7.26
C THR A 587 -8.87 9.54 -6.72
N THR A 588 -8.35 9.25 -5.53
CA THR A 588 -7.33 10.07 -4.87
C THR A 588 -6.07 10.13 -5.71
N PHE A 589 -5.65 11.37 -6.01
CA PHE A 589 -4.46 11.68 -6.80
C PHE A 589 -4.45 11.11 -8.24
N VAL A 590 -5.62 10.74 -8.78
CA VAL A 590 -5.82 10.43 -10.21
C VAL A 590 -6.19 11.73 -10.93
N ARG A 591 -5.22 12.33 -11.61
CA ARG A 591 -5.36 13.67 -12.24
C ARG A 591 -5.23 13.64 -13.75
N GLN A 592 -4.55 12.64 -14.29
CA GLN A 592 -4.36 12.46 -15.72
C GLN A 592 -4.49 10.98 -16.07
N PHE A 593 -5.22 10.67 -17.12
CA PHE A 593 -5.25 9.34 -17.70
C PHE A 593 -5.35 9.51 -19.21
N ALA A 594 -4.32 9.12 -19.96
CA ALA A 594 -4.33 9.18 -21.42
C ALA A 594 -4.48 7.76 -21.95
N GLY A 595 -5.65 7.40 -22.49
CA GLY A 595 -5.97 6.02 -22.88
C GLY A 595 -5.26 5.49 -24.13
N GLY A 596 -4.46 6.34 -24.80
CA GLY A 596 -3.79 6.01 -26.06
C GLY A 596 -4.77 5.94 -27.24
N ILE A 597 -4.28 5.57 -28.42
CA ILE A 597 -5.10 5.50 -29.64
C ILE A 597 -6.18 4.41 -29.56
N ASN A 598 -5.94 3.35 -28.79
CA ASN A 598 -6.89 2.25 -28.64
C ASN A 598 -7.96 2.59 -27.60
N SER A 599 -7.57 3.07 -26.41
CA SER A 599 -8.47 3.47 -25.32
C SER A 599 -9.68 2.53 -25.16
N PHE A 600 -9.44 1.22 -25.08
CA PHE A 600 -10.52 0.25 -24.98
C PHE A 600 -11.42 0.58 -23.79
N ARG A 601 -12.74 0.58 -24.00
CA ARG A 601 -13.76 0.81 -22.97
C ARG A 601 -15.11 0.29 -23.41
N GLN A 602 -16.07 0.19 -22.50
CA GLN A 602 -17.43 -0.24 -22.84
C GLN A 602 -18.19 0.82 -23.65
N ASN A 603 -18.90 0.42 -24.71
CA ASN A 603 -19.58 1.35 -25.61
C ASN A 603 -20.95 1.86 -25.11
N ASN A 604 -21.45 1.41 -23.95
CA ASN A 604 -22.68 1.92 -23.35
C ASN A 604 -22.45 2.41 -21.92
N ASN A 605 -23.50 2.96 -21.31
CA ASN A 605 -23.54 3.32 -19.90
C ASN A 605 -24.59 2.43 -19.23
N PRO A 606 -24.22 1.22 -18.78
CA PRO A 606 -25.15 0.30 -18.14
C PRO A 606 -25.63 0.85 -16.79
N ILE A 607 -26.78 0.36 -16.32
CA ILE A 607 -27.15 0.50 -14.91
C ILE A 607 -26.27 -0.46 -14.12
N LEU A 608 -25.56 0.06 -13.13
CA LEU A 608 -24.57 -0.68 -12.35
C LEU A 608 -25.18 -1.21 -11.05
N ARG A 609 -24.73 -2.36 -10.54
CA ARG A 609 -24.92 -2.80 -9.14
C ARG A 609 -24.06 -1.97 -8.18
N GLY A 610 -24.33 -0.67 -8.14
CA GLY A 610 -23.57 0.31 -7.39
C GLY A 610 -23.46 1.64 -8.14
N ARG A 611 -22.27 2.26 -8.10
CA ARG A 611 -22.06 3.62 -8.60
C ARG A 611 -20.78 3.78 -9.40
N ARG A 612 -20.82 4.72 -10.33
CA ARG A 612 -19.64 5.15 -11.10
C ARG A 612 -18.85 6.19 -10.32
N LEU A 613 -17.53 6.09 -10.37
CA LEU A 613 -16.60 7.00 -9.68
C LEU A 613 -15.85 7.91 -10.65
N LEU A 614 -15.48 7.40 -11.83
CA LEU A 614 -14.75 8.15 -12.84
C LEU A 614 -15.33 7.90 -14.23
N ASN A 615 -15.26 8.93 -15.06
CA ASN A 615 -15.58 8.86 -16.47
C ASN A 615 -14.34 8.90 -17.35
N TRP A 616 -14.47 8.29 -18.51
CA TRP A 616 -13.73 8.70 -19.70
C TRP A 616 -14.21 10.06 -20.20
N SER A 617 -13.40 10.74 -21.01
CA SER A 617 -13.70 12.05 -21.59
C SER A 617 -14.95 12.08 -22.48
N ASP A 618 -15.40 10.90 -22.96
CA ASP A 618 -16.64 10.73 -23.73
C ASP A 618 -17.83 10.29 -22.85
N GLY A 619 -17.68 10.34 -21.53
CA GLY A 619 -18.74 10.05 -20.56
C GLY A 619 -18.96 8.57 -20.26
N LYS A 620 -18.17 7.65 -20.82
CA LYS A 620 -18.22 6.21 -20.48
C LYS A 620 -17.57 5.93 -19.13
N MET A 621 -17.92 4.81 -18.50
CA MET A 621 -17.36 4.41 -17.20
C MET A 621 -15.85 4.12 -17.31
N LEU A 622 -15.04 4.79 -16.48
CA LEU A 622 -13.62 4.48 -16.29
C LEU A 622 -13.37 3.70 -15.00
N ALA A 623 -14.13 3.98 -13.94
CA ALA A 623 -14.10 3.20 -12.71
C ALA A 623 -15.48 3.21 -12.03
N SER A 624 -15.85 2.11 -11.39
CA SER A 624 -17.07 1.98 -10.60
C SER A 624 -16.87 1.11 -9.37
N LEU A 625 -17.78 1.27 -8.42
CA LEU A 625 -17.81 0.60 -7.14
C LEU A 625 -19.11 -0.18 -7.00
N HIS A 626 -19.00 -1.40 -6.50
CA HIS A 626 -20.15 -2.22 -6.19
C HIS A 626 -20.83 -1.74 -4.90
N GLY A 627 -22.17 -1.73 -4.84
CA GLY A 627 -22.89 -1.27 -3.64
C GLY A 627 -22.73 -2.18 -2.42
N PHE A 628 -22.80 -3.51 -2.62
CA PHE A 628 -22.92 -4.48 -1.53
C PHE A 628 -21.91 -5.64 -1.53
N ARG A 629 -20.92 -5.66 -2.43
CA ARG A 629 -19.85 -6.67 -2.47
C ARG A 629 -18.47 -6.00 -2.50
N ARG A 630 -17.41 -6.71 -2.07
CA ARG A 630 -16.01 -6.22 -2.09
C ARG A 630 -15.44 -6.17 -3.52
N ARG A 631 -15.99 -5.29 -4.33
CA ARG A 631 -15.86 -5.30 -5.79
C ARG A 631 -15.70 -3.89 -6.35
N VAL A 632 -14.75 -3.77 -7.29
CA VAL A 632 -14.47 -2.54 -8.05
C VAL A 632 -14.31 -2.94 -9.51
N ASP A 633 -14.80 -2.13 -10.44
CA ASP A 633 -14.53 -2.33 -11.86
C ASP A 633 -13.67 -1.18 -12.41
N LEU A 634 -12.74 -1.55 -13.28
CA LEU A 634 -11.95 -0.66 -14.11
C LEU A 634 -12.42 -0.78 -15.55
N GLY A 635 -12.97 0.31 -16.10
CA GLY A 635 -13.49 0.40 -17.46
C GLY A 635 -12.41 0.59 -18.53
N PHE A 636 -11.20 0.07 -18.30
CA PHE A 636 -10.07 0.10 -19.21
C PHE A 636 -9.25 -1.18 -19.10
N TRP A 637 -8.50 -1.50 -20.15
CA TRP A 637 -7.60 -2.66 -20.16
C TRP A 637 -6.36 -2.38 -19.28
N PRO A 638 -6.06 -3.18 -18.24
CA PRO A 638 -4.97 -2.87 -17.31
C PRO A 638 -3.57 -2.82 -17.93
N VAL A 639 -3.37 -3.44 -19.10
CA VAL A 639 -2.12 -3.43 -19.85
C VAL A 639 -1.91 -2.07 -20.53
N SER A 640 -0.72 -1.48 -20.37
CA SER A 640 -0.42 -0.12 -20.80
C SER A 640 0.39 -0.08 -22.10
N GLY A 641 0.70 1.13 -22.57
CA GLY A 641 1.56 1.39 -23.73
C GLY A 641 3.00 0.88 -23.62
N SER A 642 3.51 0.55 -22.42
CA SER A 642 4.84 -0.08 -22.28
C SER A 642 4.84 -1.56 -22.63
N GLU A 643 3.69 -2.23 -22.54
CA GLU A 643 3.53 -3.65 -22.89
C GLU A 643 2.88 -3.80 -24.27
N ALA A 644 1.79 -3.05 -24.51
CA ALA A 644 0.99 -3.14 -25.71
C ALA A 644 0.84 -1.76 -26.36
N SER A 645 1.44 -1.59 -27.55
CA SER A 645 1.41 -0.32 -28.27
C SER A 645 -0.01 0.18 -28.53
N GLY A 646 -0.22 1.48 -28.32
CA GLY A 646 -1.51 2.15 -28.49
C GLY A 646 -2.47 2.06 -27.29
N SER A 647 -2.14 1.29 -26.25
CA SER A 647 -2.81 1.31 -24.95
C SER A 647 -2.50 2.58 -24.14
N TRP A 648 -3.05 2.67 -22.93
CA TRP A 648 -2.94 3.86 -22.10
C TRP A 648 -1.48 4.21 -21.73
N ASN A 649 -1.17 5.49 -21.65
CA ASN A 649 0.17 5.98 -21.37
C ASN A 649 0.57 5.63 -19.92
N VAL A 650 1.53 4.72 -19.75
CA VAL A 650 2.10 4.29 -18.46
C VAL A 650 2.52 5.45 -17.55
N ARG A 651 2.88 6.59 -18.14
CA ARG A 651 3.32 7.77 -17.41
C ARG A 651 2.16 8.59 -16.82
N THR A 652 0.92 8.22 -17.10
CA THR A 652 -0.29 8.81 -16.50
C THR A 652 -0.82 7.92 -15.36
N ASP A 653 -1.95 8.27 -14.74
CA ASP A 653 -2.40 7.71 -13.46
C ASP A 653 -3.08 6.33 -13.54
N GLY A 654 -2.88 5.56 -14.62
CA GLY A 654 -3.45 4.21 -14.72
C GLY A 654 -2.93 3.27 -13.63
N ASN A 655 -1.62 3.30 -13.35
CA ASN A 655 -1.02 2.54 -12.25
C ASN A 655 -1.57 2.98 -10.88
N THR A 656 -1.72 4.29 -10.67
CA THR A 656 -2.30 4.86 -9.44
C THR A 656 -3.76 4.40 -9.27
N LEU A 657 -4.56 4.43 -10.34
CA LEU A 657 -5.95 4.01 -10.32
C LEU A 657 -6.08 2.51 -10.03
N ILE A 658 -5.28 1.66 -10.68
CA ILE A 658 -5.23 0.21 -10.37
C ILE A 658 -4.86 -0.02 -8.91
N ALA A 659 -3.82 0.67 -8.43
CA ALA A 659 -3.34 0.49 -7.08
C ALA A 659 -4.35 0.98 -6.03
N ASN A 660 -4.99 2.13 -6.26
CA ASN A 660 -6.06 2.62 -5.37
C ASN A 660 -7.23 1.64 -5.31
N SER A 661 -7.64 1.08 -6.46
CA SER A 661 -8.73 0.10 -6.53
C SER A 661 -8.42 -1.19 -5.78
N LEU A 662 -7.22 -1.74 -5.95
CA LEU A 662 -6.80 -2.96 -5.25
C LEU A 662 -6.71 -2.76 -3.73
N ASP A 663 -6.11 -1.64 -3.32
CA ASP A 663 -5.91 -1.28 -1.91
C ASP A 663 -7.24 -1.04 -1.20
N PHE A 664 -8.10 -0.20 -1.79
CA PHE A 664 -9.45 0.06 -1.27
C PHE A 664 -10.27 -1.22 -1.21
N ALA A 665 -10.33 -2.00 -2.29
CA ALA A 665 -11.14 -3.22 -2.32
C ALA A 665 -10.72 -4.22 -1.22
N SER A 666 -9.42 -4.30 -0.90
CA SER A 666 -8.90 -5.21 0.12
C SER A 666 -9.34 -4.88 1.55
N SER A 667 -9.63 -3.60 1.82
CA SER A 667 -10.06 -3.09 3.13
C SER A 667 -11.55 -2.73 3.16
N MET A 668 -12.21 -2.75 2.01
CA MET A 668 -13.62 -2.41 1.85
C MET A 668 -14.52 -3.25 2.76
N LYS A 669 -15.40 -2.57 3.47
CA LYS A 669 -16.55 -3.17 4.15
C LYS A 669 -17.78 -2.86 3.30
N PRO A 670 -18.39 -3.86 2.66
CA PRO A 670 -19.58 -3.60 1.86
C PRO A 670 -20.70 -3.03 2.72
N CYS A 671 -21.41 -2.07 2.16
CA CYS A 671 -22.39 -1.28 2.87
C CYS A 671 -23.60 -1.08 1.98
N PRO A 672 -24.50 -2.09 1.94
CA PRO A 672 -25.59 -2.14 0.97
C PRO A 672 -26.55 -0.94 1.05
N GLY A 673 -26.64 -0.30 2.21
CA GLY A 673 -27.53 0.84 2.44
C GLY A 673 -26.99 2.21 2.03
N ASP A 674 -25.68 2.41 1.80
CA ASP A 674 -25.12 3.73 1.45
C ASP A 674 -25.15 3.95 -0.08
N PHE A 675 -26.33 4.34 -0.56
CA PHE A 675 -26.58 4.52 -1.98
C PHE A 675 -25.90 5.78 -2.53
N ASN A 676 -25.79 6.83 -1.73
CA ASN A 676 -25.27 8.13 -2.17
C ASN A 676 -23.74 8.24 -2.04
N GLY A 677 -23.13 7.48 -1.13
CA GLY A 677 -21.69 7.35 -0.93
C GLY A 677 -21.05 8.31 0.04
N ASP A 678 -21.82 8.91 0.94
CA ASP A 678 -21.33 9.85 1.94
C ASP A 678 -20.85 9.17 3.23
N GLY A 679 -20.95 7.84 3.32
CA GLY A 679 -20.52 7.09 4.49
C GLY A 679 -21.58 6.98 5.58
N GLN A 680 -22.82 7.39 5.31
CA GLN A 680 -23.96 7.21 6.19
C GLN A 680 -25.07 6.41 5.48
N VAL A 681 -25.98 5.84 6.27
CA VAL A 681 -27.20 5.24 5.74
C VAL A 681 -28.36 5.98 6.37
N ASP A 682 -28.93 6.92 5.63
CA ASP A 682 -29.97 7.82 6.13
C ASP A 682 -31.18 7.98 5.19
N ASP A 683 -32.06 8.93 5.49
CA ASP A 683 -33.27 9.19 4.70
C ASP A 683 -32.97 9.51 3.23
N SER A 684 -31.80 10.10 2.94
CA SER A 684 -31.34 10.39 1.59
C SER A 684 -31.11 9.08 0.82
N ASP A 685 -30.52 8.07 1.46
CA ASP A 685 -30.33 6.75 0.88
C ASP A 685 -31.64 6.00 0.76
N PHE A 686 -32.53 6.13 1.75
CA PHE A 686 -33.85 5.53 1.67
C PHE A 686 -34.66 6.06 0.47
N LEU A 687 -34.59 7.37 0.19
CA LEU A 687 -35.22 7.96 -0.98
C LEU A 687 -34.67 7.39 -2.29
N LEU A 688 -33.37 7.10 -2.36
CA LEU A 688 -32.76 6.44 -3.52
C LEU A 688 -33.19 4.97 -3.61
N PHE A 689 -33.14 4.25 -2.50
CA PHE A 689 -33.50 2.83 -2.42
C PHE A 689 -34.95 2.60 -2.85
N VAL A 690 -35.91 3.38 -2.37
CA VAL A 690 -37.34 3.24 -2.72
C VAL A 690 -37.57 3.42 -4.23
N ILE A 691 -36.80 4.28 -4.90
CA ILE A 691 -36.88 4.43 -6.36
C ILE A 691 -36.47 3.13 -7.06
N TYR A 692 -35.37 2.51 -6.63
CA TYR A 692 -34.85 1.29 -7.23
C TYR A 692 -35.71 0.07 -6.89
N TYR A 693 -36.14 -0.02 -5.62
CA TYR A 693 -37.06 -1.03 -5.11
C TYR A 693 -38.35 -1.11 -5.94
N ASN A 694 -39.00 0.04 -6.18
CA ASN A 694 -40.25 0.10 -6.94
C ASN A 694 -40.12 -0.29 -8.42
N ASN A 695 -38.89 -0.32 -8.96
CA ASN A 695 -38.63 -0.76 -10.32
C ASN A 695 -38.52 -2.29 -10.45
N LEU A 696 -38.56 -3.04 -9.32
CA LEU A 696 -38.60 -4.52 -9.18
C LEU A 696 -37.43 -5.31 -9.75
N LEU A 697 -36.76 -4.81 -10.79
CA LEU A 697 -35.66 -5.42 -11.52
C LEU A 697 -34.48 -4.45 -11.66
N ASP A 698 -34.46 -3.36 -10.87
CA ASP A 698 -33.34 -2.42 -10.87
C ASP A 698 -32.19 -3.03 -10.06
N PRO A 699 -31.03 -3.31 -10.69
CA PRO A 699 -29.92 -4.00 -10.05
C PRO A 699 -29.30 -3.21 -8.88
N ARG A 700 -29.65 -1.93 -8.71
CA ARG A 700 -29.25 -1.14 -7.55
C ARG A 700 -30.08 -1.49 -6.30
N GLY A 701 -31.35 -1.83 -6.48
CA GLY A 701 -32.27 -2.21 -5.40
C GLY A 701 -32.18 -3.68 -5.00
N ASP A 702 -31.60 -4.53 -5.85
CA ASP A 702 -31.32 -5.96 -5.61
C ASP A 702 -30.05 -6.12 -4.75
N LEU A 703 -30.19 -5.94 -3.44
CA LEU A 703 -29.10 -6.02 -2.46
C LEU A 703 -28.70 -7.46 -2.12
N THR A 704 -29.55 -8.43 -2.43
CA THR A 704 -29.28 -9.88 -2.28
C THR A 704 -28.54 -10.45 -3.50
N GLY A 705 -28.69 -9.81 -4.66
CA GLY A 705 -28.10 -10.19 -5.94
C GLY A 705 -28.85 -11.30 -6.66
N ASP A 706 -30.09 -11.62 -6.29
CA ASP A 706 -30.85 -12.74 -6.86
C ASP A 706 -31.64 -12.36 -8.14
N GLY A 707 -31.56 -11.10 -8.55
CA GLY A 707 -32.17 -10.56 -9.75
C GLY A 707 -33.49 -9.85 -9.53
N PHE A 708 -34.00 -9.78 -8.29
CA PHE A 708 -35.22 -9.08 -7.93
C PHE A 708 -34.94 -8.04 -6.84
N ALA A 709 -35.66 -6.92 -6.87
CA ALA A 709 -35.68 -5.95 -5.78
C ALA A 709 -36.99 -6.13 -5.01
N GLU A 710 -36.96 -6.93 -3.94
CA GLU A 710 -38.12 -7.37 -3.17
C GLU A 710 -37.90 -7.31 -1.65
N ASP A 711 -38.86 -7.78 -0.85
CA ASP A 711 -38.87 -7.64 0.61
C ASP A 711 -37.58 -8.18 1.29
N ALA A 712 -36.90 -9.13 0.65
CA ALA A 712 -35.59 -9.63 1.09
C ALA A 712 -34.52 -8.52 1.06
N ASP A 713 -34.47 -7.71 0.00
CA ASP A 713 -33.55 -6.57 -0.14
C ASP A 713 -33.92 -5.44 0.82
N PHE A 714 -35.21 -5.20 1.03
CA PHE A 714 -35.69 -4.26 2.04
C PHE A 714 -35.15 -4.62 3.43
N SER A 715 -35.12 -5.92 3.76
CA SER A 715 -34.57 -6.40 5.02
C SER A 715 -33.05 -6.13 5.12
N VAL A 716 -32.30 -6.27 4.03
CA VAL A 716 -30.86 -5.93 3.97
C VAL A 716 -30.66 -4.42 4.16
N PHE A 717 -31.49 -3.59 3.53
CA PHE A 717 -31.45 -2.15 3.70
C PHE A 717 -31.72 -1.73 5.15
N VAL A 718 -32.79 -2.24 5.77
CA VAL A 718 -33.16 -1.90 7.16
C VAL A 718 -32.02 -2.22 8.14
N ASN A 719 -31.37 -3.38 7.99
CA ASN A 719 -30.21 -3.72 8.83
C ASN A 719 -29.06 -2.70 8.69
N SER A 720 -28.86 -2.17 7.48
CA SER A 720 -27.84 -1.14 7.22
C SER A 720 -28.27 0.22 7.78
N TYR A 721 -29.54 0.57 7.64
CA TYR A 721 -30.13 1.81 8.13
C TYR A 721 -30.12 1.88 9.65
N ASP A 722 -30.39 0.77 10.35
CA ASP A 722 -30.31 0.70 11.82
C ASP A 722 -28.88 0.88 12.35
N ALA A 723 -27.86 0.56 11.53
CA ALA A 723 -26.46 0.79 11.88
C ALA A 723 -26.04 2.27 11.75
N LEU A 724 -26.77 3.06 10.94
CA LEU A 724 -26.59 4.49 10.63
C LEU A 724 -25.24 4.91 10.01
N VAL A 725 -24.21 4.07 10.13
CA VAL A 725 -22.83 4.40 9.74
C VAL A 725 -22.29 3.34 8.79
N CYS A 726 -21.63 3.81 7.75
CA CYS A 726 -21.00 3.02 6.72
C CYS A 726 -19.46 3.15 6.86
N PRO A 727 -18.77 2.14 7.42
CA PRO A 727 -17.35 2.23 7.78
C PRO A 727 -16.36 2.14 6.61
#